data_AF-A0AA39HIE5-F1
#
_entry.id   AF-A0AA39HIE5-F1
#
_cell.length_a   1.000
_cell.length_b   1.000
_cell.length_c   1.000
_cell.angle_alpha   90.00
_cell.angle_beta   90.00
_cell.angle_gamma   90.00
#
_symmetry.space_group_name_H-M   'P 1'
#
loop_
_entity.id
_entity.type
_entity.pdbx_description
1 polymer ?
#
loop_
_entity_poly.entity_id
_entity_poly.type
_entity_poly.pdbx_seq_one_letter_code
_entity_poly.pdbx_strand_id
1 'polypeptide(L)'
;MVDTRADLQGFRGFAVILLFLFGVFPHSFKNGSVGVDIFFVLSGYLTQMHYGDKATTLNGIYAFLRNKMLRLFPAYFAVLFGIVATGCVLLPSKHAEDLINDSKWAIFLSTNLMGYFTNRGFFMQDHSFLHHTWIVSVQLQYILLTPFIFIHLSKCRTEEAKLANCYLFAFFSLLFHLFTIGPLSSQYIFTRLWQFQLGAISFLTTPSRELLEEEKKYDLWSHQQSEEIGKKWREEVRTAYVLLSAILASITIVPDSCVLIESDTLIKLMTTVLVSILFAFGPSVSGSKVARIFANKFLIFLGNHSYMMYLIHWPILEAFRCAVGEMQLSLNQAVQALFIIAVLSWNLHYIFEKRLKSRKALSSGIAVLCFAFTTLLIMGSAPDSSPHIAYGSLQTTRSPSLHKSNEFFWSQNETLFDGSWNYNRIVSNAIQKNAEWYSGPGGGKNLPNCKNVGESKDHCRITNGPGNLQIAMAGSGFPSAYEAVKSVFNQIDVFYVEDCDVPTGEADPEEDQNSCEKELSSISSKIEDIKPDLLFLFNFPIFTKLASSNATISLKVFKHLELLAKSTKQIILNTPFWLPNKDIGSVVFHSLERTKMPIIIRDATVADATVINQFTRKLAVHLSNPNGPQTSDETLREFLANKTIRAFLAVLDDRIVGYLAYYTAYSTWKGPFVMMEDLYVDSNVRGQKIGQRLLVHLGQWAKTNNFKRIKFECSEEDEDTMKFYRKFNATPVDHVPFADYHIKDHALDKLAHTTFNTSKM
;
A
#
# COMPACT_ATOMS: atom_id res chain seq x y z
N MET A 1 11.61 -34.54 -34.83
CA MET A 1 10.67 -33.93 -33.85
C MET A 1 11.32 -34.08 -32.50
N VAL A 2 11.78 -32.98 -31.89
CA VAL A 2 12.40 -33.02 -30.55
C VAL A 2 11.32 -33.46 -29.57
N ASP A 3 11.56 -34.63 -28.97
CA ASP A 3 10.76 -35.28 -27.93
C ASP A 3 10.43 -34.26 -26.84
N THR A 4 9.21 -33.75 -26.82
CA THR A 4 8.84 -32.59 -26.00
C THR A 4 8.84 -32.99 -24.53
N ARG A 5 9.77 -32.43 -23.74
CA ARG A 5 9.77 -32.43 -22.26
C ARG A 5 8.42 -31.94 -21.72
N ALA A 6 7.45 -32.84 -21.62
CA ALA A 6 6.07 -32.55 -21.28
C ALA A 6 5.92 -32.07 -19.82
N ASP A 7 6.83 -32.53 -18.96
CA ASP A 7 7.01 -32.07 -17.59
C ASP A 7 7.25 -30.56 -17.51
N LEU A 8 8.03 -29.97 -18.41
CA LEU A 8 8.28 -28.51 -18.42
C LEU A 8 6.99 -27.71 -18.70
N GLN A 9 6.08 -28.23 -19.53
CA GLN A 9 4.75 -27.62 -19.69
C GLN A 9 3.90 -27.85 -18.43
N GLY A 10 4.03 -29.01 -17.79
CA GLY A 10 3.46 -29.28 -16.48
C GLY A 10 3.81 -28.26 -15.41
N PHE A 11 5.10 -27.96 -15.27
CA PHE A 11 5.61 -26.94 -14.34
C PHE A 11 5.07 -25.54 -14.65
N ARG A 12 4.83 -25.20 -15.92
CA ARG A 12 4.11 -23.94 -16.26
C ARG A 12 2.69 -23.95 -15.75
N GLY A 13 1.97 -25.06 -15.96
CA GLY A 13 0.61 -25.21 -15.46
C GLY A 13 0.55 -25.06 -13.94
N PHE A 14 1.48 -25.70 -13.23
CA PHE A 14 1.62 -25.59 -11.79
C PHE A 14 1.92 -24.15 -11.34
N ALA A 15 2.89 -23.49 -11.96
CA ALA A 15 3.25 -22.10 -11.66
C ALA A 15 2.08 -21.13 -11.87
N VAL A 16 1.27 -21.32 -12.92
CA VAL A 16 0.05 -20.53 -13.13
C VAL A 16 -0.95 -20.77 -12.01
N ILE A 17 -1.23 -22.01 -11.62
CA ILE A 17 -2.18 -22.31 -10.53
C ILE A 17 -1.77 -21.55 -9.26
N LEU A 18 -0.49 -21.55 -8.90
CA LEU A 18 0.01 -20.81 -7.74
C LEU A 18 -0.29 -19.31 -7.83
N LEU A 19 -0.07 -18.69 -8.99
CA LEU A 19 -0.36 -17.27 -9.20
C LEU A 19 -1.86 -16.96 -9.15
N PHE A 20 -2.70 -17.86 -9.66
CA PHE A 20 -4.15 -17.73 -9.55
C PHE A 20 -4.65 -17.86 -8.12
N LEU A 21 -4.15 -18.84 -7.37
CA LEU A 21 -4.49 -19.01 -5.96
C LEU A 21 -4.10 -17.77 -5.15
N PHE A 22 -2.90 -17.24 -5.39
CA PHE A 22 -2.47 -15.97 -4.80
C PHE A 22 -3.38 -14.79 -5.21
N GLY A 23 -3.78 -14.72 -6.47
CA GLY A 23 -4.67 -13.67 -6.97
C GLY A 23 -6.08 -13.73 -6.39
N VAL A 24 -6.63 -14.92 -6.18
CA VAL A 24 -7.99 -15.08 -5.63
C VAL A 24 -8.01 -15.00 -4.10
N PHE A 25 -7.01 -15.61 -3.44
CA PHE A 25 -6.94 -15.77 -1.98
C PHE A 25 -5.58 -15.28 -1.43
N PRO A 26 -5.29 -13.97 -1.49
CA PRO A 26 -3.97 -13.44 -1.17
C PRO A 26 -3.53 -13.66 0.29
N HIS A 27 -4.47 -13.75 1.24
CA HIS A 27 -4.16 -14.00 2.65
C HIS A 27 -3.94 -15.48 2.98
N SER A 28 -4.60 -16.39 2.27
CA SER A 28 -4.48 -17.84 2.53
C SER A 28 -3.34 -18.48 1.73
N PHE A 29 -3.00 -17.92 0.57
CA PHE A 29 -2.00 -18.46 -0.35
C PHE A 29 -0.92 -17.43 -0.72
N LYS A 30 -0.35 -16.74 0.28
CA LYS A 30 0.70 -15.72 0.08
C LYS A 30 1.91 -16.26 -0.70
N ASN A 31 2.30 -17.49 -0.40
CA ASN A 31 3.40 -18.19 -1.07
C ASN A 31 3.11 -18.51 -2.55
N GLY A 32 1.86 -18.41 -3.02
CA GLY A 32 1.54 -18.62 -4.44
C GLY A 32 2.24 -17.65 -5.39
N SER A 33 2.73 -16.51 -4.88
CA SER A 33 3.57 -15.56 -5.62
C SER A 33 4.89 -16.18 -6.13
N VAL A 34 5.38 -17.28 -5.56
CA VAL A 34 6.60 -17.93 -6.10
C VAL A 34 6.40 -18.64 -7.44
N GLY A 35 5.16 -18.75 -7.93
CA GLY A 35 4.90 -19.16 -9.31
C GLY A 35 5.68 -18.31 -10.32
N VAL A 36 5.95 -17.04 -10.00
CA VAL A 36 6.80 -16.15 -10.80
C VAL A 36 8.23 -16.68 -10.93
N ASP A 37 8.78 -17.16 -9.82
CA ASP A 37 10.16 -17.64 -9.75
C ASP A 37 10.34 -18.90 -10.61
N ILE A 38 9.33 -19.79 -10.61
CA ILE A 38 9.28 -20.96 -11.50
C ILE A 38 9.32 -20.52 -12.97
N PHE A 39 8.57 -19.47 -13.34
CA PHE A 39 8.58 -18.93 -14.70
C PHE A 39 9.94 -18.36 -15.10
N PHE A 40 10.65 -17.68 -14.19
CA PHE A 40 11.98 -17.14 -14.48
C PHE A 40 13.01 -18.23 -14.70
N VAL A 41 13.06 -19.27 -13.85
CA VAL A 41 13.92 -20.44 -14.05
C VAL A 41 13.61 -21.10 -15.40
N LEU A 42 12.34 -21.31 -15.71
CA LEU A 42 11.93 -21.93 -16.95
C LEU A 42 12.27 -21.09 -18.19
N SER A 43 12.15 -19.77 -18.09
CA SER A 43 12.52 -18.85 -19.16
C SER A 43 14.01 -18.94 -19.48
N GLY A 44 14.86 -18.99 -18.45
CA GLY A 44 16.30 -19.23 -18.59
C GLY A 44 16.61 -20.57 -19.25
N TYR A 45 16.05 -21.66 -18.73
CA TYR A 45 16.22 -23.02 -19.25
C TYR A 45 15.87 -23.11 -20.74
N LEU A 46 14.68 -22.63 -21.11
CA LEU A 46 14.20 -22.73 -22.48
C LEU A 46 14.94 -21.77 -23.43
N THR A 47 15.42 -20.64 -22.94
CA THR A 47 16.19 -19.70 -23.75
C THR A 47 17.56 -20.27 -24.07
N GLN A 48 18.23 -20.87 -23.08
CA GLN A 48 19.47 -21.63 -23.30
C GLN A 48 19.24 -22.79 -24.27
N MET A 49 18.22 -23.63 -24.03
CA MET A 49 17.91 -24.81 -24.85
C MET A 49 17.69 -24.51 -26.34
N HIS A 50 16.98 -23.44 -26.67
CA HIS A 50 16.58 -23.19 -28.06
C HIS A 50 17.58 -22.35 -28.85
N TYR A 51 18.39 -21.53 -28.15
CA TYR A 51 19.12 -20.43 -28.79
C TYR A 51 20.56 -20.20 -28.28
N GLY A 52 21.02 -20.89 -27.22
CA GLY A 52 22.35 -20.69 -26.64
C GLY A 52 23.47 -20.65 -27.68
N ASP A 53 23.52 -21.67 -28.54
CA ASP A 53 24.59 -21.79 -29.56
C ASP A 53 24.35 -20.93 -30.80
N LYS A 54 23.07 -20.57 -31.07
CA LYS A 54 22.66 -19.88 -32.31
C LYS A 54 22.76 -18.37 -32.22
N ALA A 55 22.68 -17.80 -31.02
CA ALA A 55 22.62 -16.35 -30.80
C ALA A 55 24.00 -15.71 -30.60
N THR A 56 25.05 -16.31 -31.16
CA THR A 56 26.43 -15.81 -31.18
C THR A 56 26.74 -14.94 -32.40
N THR A 57 25.87 -14.93 -33.41
CA THR A 57 25.99 -14.12 -34.63
C THR A 57 24.88 -13.07 -34.71
N LEU A 58 25.11 -11.95 -35.41
CA LEU A 58 24.09 -10.89 -35.60
C LEU A 58 22.79 -11.45 -36.22
N ASN A 59 22.91 -12.32 -37.22
CA ASN A 59 21.76 -12.97 -37.86
C ASN A 59 21.03 -13.92 -36.89
N GLY A 60 21.77 -14.63 -36.06
CA GLY A 60 21.22 -15.49 -35.01
C GLY A 60 20.47 -14.71 -33.94
N ILE A 61 21.02 -13.59 -33.48
CA ILE A 61 20.40 -12.67 -32.52
C ILE A 61 19.11 -12.08 -33.09
N TYR A 62 19.17 -11.57 -34.33
CA TYR A 62 17.98 -11.06 -35.00
C TYR A 62 16.90 -12.13 -35.16
N ALA A 63 17.28 -13.34 -35.58
CA ALA A 63 16.33 -14.45 -35.72
C ALA A 63 15.72 -14.85 -34.37
N PHE A 64 16.51 -14.88 -33.30
CA PHE A 64 16.05 -15.15 -31.94
C PHE A 64 15.03 -14.10 -31.48
N LEU A 65 15.41 -12.83 -31.48
CA LEU A 65 14.55 -11.73 -31.03
C LEU A 65 13.27 -11.66 -31.87
N ARG A 66 13.38 -11.70 -33.20
CA ARG A 66 12.23 -11.71 -34.11
C ARG A 66 11.24 -12.83 -33.78
N ASN A 67 11.73 -14.06 -33.61
CA ASN A 67 10.84 -15.20 -33.34
C ASN A 67 10.16 -15.10 -31.96
N LYS A 68 10.82 -14.50 -30.97
CA LYS A 68 10.24 -14.23 -29.64
C LYS A 68 9.18 -13.12 -29.72
N MET A 69 9.50 -11.99 -30.35
CA MET A 69 8.58 -10.85 -30.46
C MET A 69 7.33 -11.19 -31.26
N LEU A 70 7.45 -11.89 -32.40
CA LEU A 70 6.31 -12.36 -33.20
C LEU A 70 5.38 -13.32 -32.45
N ARG A 71 5.86 -13.93 -31.36
CA ARG A 71 5.06 -14.79 -30.49
C ARG A 71 4.38 -14.01 -29.38
N LEU A 72 5.10 -13.09 -28.71
CA LEU A 72 4.63 -12.45 -27.47
C LEU A 72 3.82 -11.16 -27.73
N PHE A 73 4.33 -10.28 -28.59
CA PHE A 73 3.79 -8.93 -28.77
C PHE A 73 2.36 -8.86 -29.29
N PRO A 74 1.95 -9.67 -30.28
CA PRO A 74 0.58 -9.60 -30.82
C PRO A 74 -0.49 -9.82 -29.75
N ALA A 75 -0.30 -10.83 -28.90
CA ALA A 75 -1.23 -11.12 -27.82
C ALA A 75 -1.14 -10.09 -26.70
N TYR A 76 0.08 -9.69 -26.31
CA TYR A 76 0.28 -8.67 -25.27
C TYR A 76 -0.45 -7.36 -25.61
N PHE A 77 -0.17 -6.78 -26.78
CA PHE A 77 -0.74 -5.49 -27.16
C PHE A 77 -2.23 -5.59 -27.47
N ALA A 78 -2.73 -6.71 -28.02
CA ALA A 78 -4.16 -6.88 -28.22
C ALA A 78 -4.93 -6.99 -26.90
N VAL A 79 -4.39 -7.73 -25.92
CA VAL A 79 -4.98 -7.82 -24.58
C VAL A 79 -4.89 -6.47 -23.87
N LEU A 80 -3.75 -5.78 -23.92
CA LEU A 80 -3.59 -4.45 -23.35
C LEU A 80 -4.60 -3.46 -23.95
N PHE A 81 -4.71 -3.41 -25.28
CA PHE A 81 -5.72 -2.59 -25.96
C PHE A 81 -7.13 -2.94 -25.50
N GLY A 82 -7.45 -4.24 -25.44
CA GLY A 82 -8.76 -4.71 -24.97
C GLY A 82 -9.05 -4.26 -23.54
N ILE A 83 -8.11 -4.42 -22.61
CA ILE A 83 -8.27 -4.00 -21.21
C ILE A 83 -8.47 -2.48 -21.14
N VAL A 84 -7.64 -1.69 -21.83
CA VAL A 84 -7.76 -0.22 -21.83
C VAL A 84 -9.07 0.24 -22.44
N ALA A 85 -9.40 -0.24 -23.65
CA ALA A 85 -10.62 0.14 -24.34
C ALA A 85 -11.87 -0.22 -23.53
N THR A 86 -11.92 -1.44 -22.98
CA THR A 86 -13.07 -1.89 -22.19
C THR A 86 -13.12 -1.20 -20.83
N GLY A 87 -11.96 -0.98 -20.19
CA GLY A 87 -11.86 -0.31 -18.91
C GLY A 87 -12.25 1.16 -18.97
N CYS A 88 -11.89 1.89 -20.03
CA CYS A 88 -12.35 3.27 -20.25
C CYS A 88 -13.87 3.38 -20.42
N VAL A 89 -14.55 2.30 -20.80
CA VAL A 89 -16.01 2.28 -20.99
C VAL A 89 -16.74 1.76 -19.74
N LEU A 90 -16.20 0.75 -19.07
CA LEU A 90 -16.88 0.04 -17.98
C LEU A 90 -16.48 0.50 -16.57
N LEU A 91 -15.27 1.04 -16.39
CA LEU A 91 -14.79 1.42 -15.06
C LEU A 91 -15.25 2.84 -14.68
N PRO A 92 -15.50 3.10 -13.38
CA PRO A 92 -15.70 4.46 -12.88
C PRO A 92 -14.49 5.36 -13.20
N SER A 93 -14.73 6.66 -13.34
CA SER A 93 -13.74 7.64 -13.82
C SER A 93 -12.38 7.56 -13.11
N LYS A 94 -12.36 7.43 -11.78
CA LYS A 94 -11.12 7.28 -10.99
C LYS A 94 -10.34 6.01 -11.36
N HIS A 95 -11.01 4.87 -11.43
CA HIS A 95 -10.38 3.60 -11.77
C HIS A 95 -9.94 3.53 -13.24
N ALA A 96 -10.67 4.21 -14.14
CA ALA A 96 -10.26 4.39 -15.52
C ALA A 96 -8.99 5.26 -15.62
N GLU A 97 -8.86 6.31 -14.81
CA GLU A 97 -7.64 7.14 -14.75
C GLU A 97 -6.45 6.34 -14.22
N ASP A 98 -6.64 5.54 -13.16
CA ASP A 98 -5.62 4.63 -12.64
C ASP A 98 -5.20 3.60 -13.70
N LEU A 99 -6.15 3.01 -14.43
CA LEU A 99 -5.86 2.11 -15.54
C LEU A 99 -5.04 2.81 -16.65
N ILE A 100 -5.40 4.04 -17.03
CA ILE A 100 -4.64 4.80 -18.04
C ILE A 100 -3.22 5.10 -17.54
N ASN A 101 -3.06 5.44 -16.26
CA ASN A 101 -1.75 5.66 -15.67
C ASN A 101 -0.89 4.39 -15.65
N ASP A 102 -1.46 3.24 -15.29
CA ASP A 102 -0.76 1.96 -15.37
C ASP A 102 -0.40 1.59 -16.82
N SER A 103 -1.29 1.92 -17.76
CA SER A 103 -1.11 1.63 -19.19
C SER A 103 0.07 2.37 -19.80
N LYS A 104 0.40 3.57 -19.30
CA LYS A 104 1.61 4.32 -19.70
C LYS A 104 2.89 3.53 -19.41
N TRP A 105 2.94 2.76 -18.32
CA TRP A 105 4.06 1.87 -18.04
C TRP A 105 3.96 0.56 -18.82
N ALA A 106 2.76 0.00 -18.94
CA ALA A 106 2.53 -1.28 -19.61
C ALA A 106 2.87 -1.21 -21.10
N ILE A 107 2.58 -0.10 -21.78
CA ILE A 107 2.84 0.05 -23.21
C ILE A 107 4.35 0.05 -23.55
N PHE A 108 5.17 0.57 -22.63
CA PHE A 108 6.64 0.54 -22.73
C PHE A 108 7.26 -0.68 -22.07
N LEU A 109 6.45 -1.65 -21.61
CA LEU A 109 6.91 -2.85 -20.92
C LEU A 109 7.81 -2.50 -19.72
N SER A 110 7.45 -1.48 -18.95
CA SER A 110 8.23 -0.96 -17.82
C SER A 110 7.48 -0.94 -16.49
N THR A 111 6.38 -1.69 -16.36
CA THR A 111 5.59 -1.78 -15.11
C THR A 111 6.39 -2.27 -13.91
N ASN A 112 7.49 -2.99 -14.13
CA ASN A 112 8.41 -3.39 -13.07
C ASN A 112 9.22 -2.22 -12.45
N LEU A 113 9.23 -1.04 -13.07
CA LEU A 113 9.84 0.18 -12.54
C LEU A 113 8.81 1.11 -11.88
N MET A 114 7.52 0.87 -12.10
CA MET A 114 6.44 1.74 -11.63
C MET A 114 6.47 1.92 -10.12
N GLY A 115 6.64 0.83 -9.34
CA GLY A 115 6.70 0.89 -7.88
C GLY A 115 7.85 1.73 -7.34
N TYR A 116 8.98 1.79 -8.06
CA TYR A 116 10.13 2.62 -7.70
C TYR A 116 9.87 4.11 -7.96
N PHE A 117 9.33 4.46 -9.15
CA PHE A 117 9.13 5.86 -9.54
C PHE A 117 7.88 6.51 -8.96
N THR A 118 6.87 5.71 -8.58
CA THR A 118 5.61 6.22 -8.03
C THR A 118 5.57 6.20 -6.50
N ASN A 119 6.63 5.72 -5.85
CA ASN A 119 6.72 5.56 -4.38
C ASN A 119 5.57 4.73 -3.78
N ARG A 120 4.93 3.87 -4.59
CA ARG A 120 3.83 2.98 -4.18
C ARG A 120 4.41 1.66 -3.66
N GLY A 121 3.96 1.20 -2.49
CA GLY A 121 4.45 -0.01 -1.81
C GLY A 121 4.24 -1.31 -2.59
N PHE A 122 5.02 -2.35 -2.26
CA PHE A 122 5.10 -3.65 -2.98
C PHE A 122 3.80 -4.47 -3.03
N PHE A 123 2.96 -4.38 -1.98
CA PHE A 123 1.70 -5.14 -1.84
C PHE A 123 0.45 -4.28 -1.59
N MET A 124 0.60 -2.95 -1.57
CA MET A 124 -0.48 -2.00 -1.28
C MET A 124 -0.69 -1.09 -2.50
N GLN A 125 -0.95 -1.70 -3.65
CA GLN A 125 -1.58 -0.99 -4.75
C GLN A 125 -3.06 -1.28 -4.64
N ASP A 126 -3.76 -0.50 -3.84
CA ASP A 126 -5.21 -0.44 -3.90
C ASP A 126 -5.56 -0.09 -5.37
N HIS A 127 -6.03 -1.09 -6.11
CA HIS A 127 -6.61 -0.97 -7.46
C HIS A 127 -5.68 -0.72 -8.66
N SER A 128 -4.48 -1.31 -8.71
CA SER A 128 -3.75 -1.37 -10.00
C SER A 128 -4.23 -2.52 -10.90
N PHE A 129 -4.61 -2.17 -12.13
CA PHE A 129 -5.17 -3.11 -13.11
C PHE A 129 -4.10 -3.83 -13.93
N LEU A 130 -2.93 -3.19 -14.15
CA LEU A 130 -1.90 -3.71 -15.05
C LEU A 130 -0.54 -3.93 -14.39
N HIS A 131 -0.40 -3.70 -13.08
CA HIS A 131 0.88 -3.90 -12.41
C HIS A 131 1.41 -5.32 -12.53
N HIS A 132 0.55 -6.35 -12.55
CA HIS A 132 0.97 -7.75 -12.78
C HIS A 132 1.80 -7.91 -14.06
N THR A 133 1.66 -7.05 -15.07
CA THR A 133 2.50 -7.12 -16.29
C THR A 133 4.01 -6.94 -16.01
N TRP A 134 4.41 -6.54 -14.80
CA TRP A 134 5.82 -6.42 -14.39
C TRP A 134 6.62 -7.69 -14.65
N ILE A 135 6.01 -8.87 -14.50
CA ILE A 135 6.67 -10.16 -14.80
C ILE A 135 7.02 -10.25 -16.28
N VAL A 136 6.09 -9.85 -17.15
CA VAL A 136 6.26 -9.86 -18.60
C VAL A 136 7.36 -8.86 -19.00
N SER A 137 7.37 -7.68 -18.36
CA SER A 137 8.44 -6.69 -18.50
C SER A 137 9.82 -7.27 -18.18
N VAL A 138 9.97 -7.90 -17.01
CA VAL A 138 11.25 -8.50 -16.58
C VAL A 138 11.66 -9.63 -17.52
N GLN A 139 10.73 -10.49 -17.95
CA GLN A 139 11.05 -11.57 -18.91
C GLN A 139 11.52 -11.02 -20.27
N LEU A 140 10.90 -9.94 -20.76
CA LEU A 140 11.32 -9.32 -22.02
C LEU A 140 12.66 -8.60 -21.89
N GLN A 141 12.90 -7.92 -20.76
CA GLN A 141 14.21 -7.33 -20.45
C GLN A 141 15.30 -8.42 -20.40
N TYR A 142 15.03 -9.57 -19.79
CA TYR A 142 15.94 -10.72 -19.84
C TYR A 142 16.18 -11.21 -21.27
N ILE A 143 15.14 -11.36 -22.10
CA ILE A 143 15.27 -11.75 -23.51
C ILE A 143 16.14 -10.77 -24.29
N LEU A 144 16.01 -9.46 -24.05
CA LEU A 144 16.84 -8.42 -24.67
C LEU A 144 18.29 -8.44 -24.16
N LEU A 145 18.50 -8.83 -22.90
CA LEU A 145 19.84 -8.98 -22.30
C LEU A 145 20.57 -10.26 -22.76
N THR A 146 19.82 -11.31 -23.09
CA THR A 146 20.34 -12.65 -23.39
C THR A 146 21.38 -12.66 -24.53
N PRO A 147 21.21 -11.95 -25.67
CA PRO A 147 22.25 -11.88 -26.72
C PRO A 147 23.62 -11.45 -26.20
N PHE A 148 23.68 -10.48 -25.28
CA PHE A 148 24.93 -10.02 -24.69
C PHE A 148 25.56 -11.09 -23.80
N ILE A 149 24.73 -11.80 -23.02
CA ILE A 149 25.16 -12.93 -22.19
C ILE A 149 25.75 -14.03 -23.09
N PHE A 150 25.09 -14.38 -24.19
CA PHE A 150 25.55 -15.44 -25.10
C PHE A 150 26.80 -15.06 -25.89
N ILE A 151 26.93 -13.81 -26.33
CA ILE A 151 28.19 -13.32 -26.91
C ILE A 151 29.32 -13.43 -25.88
N HIS A 152 29.08 -13.05 -24.62
CA HIS A 152 30.08 -13.20 -23.55
C HIS A 152 30.45 -14.66 -23.30
N LEU A 153 29.46 -15.55 -23.17
CA LEU A 153 29.68 -16.99 -22.96
C LEU A 153 30.35 -17.66 -24.17
N SER A 154 30.15 -17.15 -25.40
CA SER A 154 30.83 -17.67 -26.59
C SER A 154 32.35 -17.44 -26.59
N LYS A 155 32.84 -16.49 -25.79
CA LYS A 155 34.28 -16.26 -25.58
C LYS A 155 34.90 -17.29 -24.63
N CYS A 156 34.08 -18.01 -23.87
CA CYS A 156 34.55 -19.06 -22.97
C CYS A 156 34.89 -20.31 -23.78
N ARG A 157 36.15 -20.75 -23.69
CA ARG A 157 36.67 -21.88 -24.49
C ARG A 157 36.22 -23.26 -23.99
N THR A 158 35.85 -23.38 -22.72
CA THR A 158 35.44 -24.65 -22.11
C THR A 158 34.04 -24.54 -21.52
N GLU A 159 33.35 -25.68 -21.38
CA GLU A 159 32.01 -25.72 -20.78
C GLU A 159 32.04 -25.34 -19.29
N GLU A 160 33.12 -25.68 -18.59
CA GLU A 160 33.33 -25.29 -17.18
C GLU A 160 33.46 -23.77 -17.05
N ALA A 161 34.14 -23.12 -17.99
CA ALA A 161 34.26 -21.66 -18.01
C ALA A 161 32.90 -20.99 -18.28
N LYS A 162 32.07 -21.55 -19.17
CA LYS A 162 30.70 -21.07 -19.39
C LYS A 162 29.85 -21.21 -18.13
N LEU A 163 29.91 -22.37 -17.49
CA LEU A 163 29.19 -22.67 -16.26
C LEU A 163 29.62 -21.75 -15.11
N ALA A 164 30.92 -21.55 -14.92
CA ALA A 164 31.47 -20.64 -13.92
C ALA A 164 30.98 -19.19 -14.12
N ASN A 165 30.93 -18.70 -15.37
CA ASN A 165 30.39 -17.38 -15.66
C ASN A 165 28.88 -17.27 -15.35
N CYS A 166 28.10 -18.32 -15.62
CA CYS A 166 26.68 -18.34 -15.26
C CYS A 166 26.49 -18.30 -13.74
N TYR A 167 27.28 -19.07 -12.98
CA TYR A 167 27.28 -19.00 -11.52
C TYR A 167 27.71 -17.62 -11.01
N LEU A 168 28.69 -16.99 -11.64
CA LEU A 168 29.15 -15.64 -11.28
C LEU A 168 28.03 -14.60 -11.46
N PHE A 169 27.33 -14.62 -12.60
CA PHE A 169 26.18 -13.74 -12.82
C PHE A 169 25.03 -14.01 -11.85
N ALA A 170 24.76 -15.28 -11.54
CA ALA A 170 23.76 -15.65 -10.55
C ALA A 170 24.14 -15.14 -9.15
N PHE A 171 25.40 -15.30 -8.76
CA PHE A 171 25.91 -14.86 -7.46
C PHE A 171 25.79 -13.35 -7.28
N PHE A 172 26.28 -12.54 -8.23
CA PHE A 172 26.18 -11.08 -8.12
C PHE A 172 24.74 -10.58 -8.15
N SER A 173 23.87 -11.21 -8.94
CA SER A 173 22.45 -10.86 -8.98
C SER A 173 21.76 -11.19 -7.65
N LEU A 174 22.04 -12.35 -7.06
CA LEU A 174 21.52 -12.73 -5.74
C LEU A 174 22.07 -11.82 -4.64
N LEU A 175 23.36 -11.47 -4.69
CA LEU A 175 23.96 -10.53 -3.76
C LEU A 175 23.26 -9.18 -3.84
N PHE A 176 22.99 -8.68 -5.05
CA PHE A 176 22.28 -7.43 -5.24
C PHE A 176 20.82 -7.49 -4.74
N HIS A 177 20.15 -8.64 -4.90
CA HIS A 177 18.81 -8.87 -4.32
C HIS A 177 18.82 -8.75 -2.79
N LEU A 178 19.84 -9.34 -2.13
CA LEU A 178 19.96 -9.35 -0.67
C LEU A 178 20.31 -7.98 -0.08
N PHE A 179 21.01 -7.11 -0.83
CA PHE A 179 21.37 -5.76 -0.39
C PHE A 179 20.34 -4.68 -0.76
N THR A 180 19.24 -5.04 -1.44
CA THR A 180 18.20 -4.09 -1.84
C THR A 180 16.90 -4.36 -1.09
N ILE A 181 16.05 -3.34 -0.96
CA ILE A 181 14.79 -3.41 -0.20
C ILE A 181 13.64 -2.96 -1.13
N GLY A 182 12.41 -3.45 -0.86
CA GLY A 182 11.19 -2.98 -1.52
C GLY A 182 11.05 -3.41 -2.98
N PRO A 183 10.43 -2.58 -3.85
CA PRO A 183 10.23 -2.89 -5.27
C PRO A 183 11.54 -3.17 -6.03
N LEU A 184 12.63 -2.52 -5.64
CA LEU A 184 13.94 -2.71 -6.28
C LEU A 184 14.47 -4.14 -6.09
N SER A 185 14.33 -4.69 -4.88
CA SER A 185 14.72 -6.08 -4.60
C SER A 185 13.86 -7.08 -5.36
N SER A 186 12.57 -6.80 -5.50
CA SER A 186 11.59 -7.79 -5.94
C SER A 186 11.23 -7.76 -7.44
N GLN A 187 11.40 -6.63 -8.14
CA GLN A 187 10.91 -6.45 -9.51
C GLN A 187 11.98 -5.97 -10.50
N TYR A 188 13.17 -5.59 -10.02
CA TYR A 188 14.23 -5.14 -10.90
C TYR A 188 14.94 -6.32 -11.58
N ILE A 189 15.27 -6.18 -12.87
CA ILE A 189 15.85 -7.29 -13.65
C ILE A 189 17.18 -7.78 -13.05
N PHE A 190 18.04 -6.88 -12.60
CA PHE A 190 19.37 -7.26 -12.10
C PHE A 190 19.33 -7.94 -10.72
N THR A 191 18.29 -7.71 -9.92
CA THR A 191 18.08 -8.45 -8.65
C THR A 191 17.39 -9.80 -8.87
N ARG A 192 16.80 -10.03 -10.06
CA ARG A 192 16.11 -11.29 -10.40
C ARG A 192 16.84 -12.16 -11.43
N LEU A 193 17.93 -11.65 -12.02
CA LEU A 193 18.71 -12.35 -13.04
C LEU A 193 19.21 -13.73 -12.57
N TRP A 194 19.51 -13.89 -11.29
CA TRP A 194 19.96 -15.18 -10.71
C TRP A 194 18.98 -16.34 -10.95
N GLN A 195 17.69 -16.07 -11.01
CA GLN A 195 16.66 -17.10 -11.23
C GLN A 195 16.70 -17.61 -12.67
N PHE A 196 16.86 -16.70 -13.63
CA PHE A 196 17.05 -17.05 -15.03
C PHE A 196 18.38 -17.79 -15.25
N GLN A 197 19.46 -17.33 -14.62
CA GLN A 197 20.78 -17.96 -14.73
C GLN A 197 20.77 -19.37 -14.15
N LEU A 198 20.09 -19.62 -13.02
CA LEU A 198 19.90 -20.97 -12.48
C LEU A 198 19.19 -21.89 -13.47
N GLY A 199 18.23 -21.38 -14.25
CA GLY A 199 17.60 -22.13 -15.33
C GLY A 199 18.57 -22.46 -16.49
N ALA A 200 19.41 -21.51 -16.88
CA ALA A 200 20.44 -21.74 -17.89
C ALA A 200 21.48 -22.76 -17.41
N ILE A 201 21.91 -22.66 -16.14
CA ILE A 201 22.78 -23.62 -15.46
C ILE A 201 22.17 -25.02 -15.50
N SER A 202 20.88 -25.19 -15.15
CA SER A 202 20.24 -26.50 -15.18
C SER A 202 20.27 -27.14 -16.56
N PHE A 203 20.16 -26.34 -17.63
CA PHE A 203 20.28 -26.87 -18.99
C PHE A 203 21.72 -27.27 -19.33
N LEU A 204 22.70 -26.43 -19.00
CA LEU A 204 24.12 -26.70 -19.26
C LEU A 204 24.65 -27.91 -18.48
N THR A 205 24.11 -28.17 -17.29
CA THR A 205 24.45 -29.35 -16.47
C THR A 205 23.59 -30.57 -16.79
N THR A 206 22.59 -30.43 -17.67
CA THR A 206 21.82 -31.57 -18.18
C THR A 206 22.73 -32.41 -19.09
N PRO A 207 22.94 -33.71 -18.82
CA PRO A 207 23.72 -34.56 -19.72
C PRO A 207 23.08 -34.56 -21.12
N SER A 208 23.89 -34.34 -22.16
CA SER A 208 23.36 -34.36 -23.54
C SER A 208 22.86 -35.76 -23.89
N ARG A 209 21.76 -35.83 -24.66
CA ARG A 209 21.17 -37.10 -25.09
C ARG A 209 22.14 -37.91 -25.97
N GLU A 210 23.04 -37.23 -26.68
CA GLU A 210 24.14 -37.85 -27.45
C GLU A 210 25.15 -38.55 -26.53
N LEU A 211 25.53 -37.96 -25.39
CA LEU A 211 26.38 -38.64 -24.40
C LEU A 211 25.67 -39.84 -23.75
N LEU A 212 24.37 -39.74 -23.49
CA LEU A 212 23.57 -40.85 -22.94
C LEU A 212 23.32 -41.98 -23.96
N GLU A 213 23.33 -41.68 -25.26
CA GLU A 213 23.22 -42.66 -26.35
C GLU A 213 24.59 -43.23 -26.74
N GLU A 214 25.68 -42.45 -26.65
CA GLU A 214 27.06 -42.91 -26.82
C GLU A 214 27.54 -43.77 -25.64
N GLU A 215 27.25 -43.41 -24.38
CA GLU A 215 27.51 -44.28 -23.22
C GLU A 215 26.82 -45.64 -23.42
N LYS A 216 25.54 -45.67 -23.82
CA LYS A 216 24.83 -46.92 -24.14
C LYS A 216 25.48 -47.72 -25.27
N LYS A 217 26.18 -47.06 -26.19
CA LYS A 217 26.86 -47.70 -27.33
C LYS A 217 28.24 -48.25 -26.94
N TYR A 218 28.91 -47.63 -25.96
CA TYR A 218 30.18 -48.10 -25.38
C TYR A 218 29.99 -49.13 -24.25
N ASP A 219 28.87 -49.11 -23.52
CA ASP A 219 28.54 -50.06 -22.44
C ASP A 219 28.04 -51.43 -22.93
N LEU A 220 27.96 -51.65 -24.25
CA LEU A 220 27.57 -52.93 -24.85
C LEU A 220 28.52 -54.10 -24.48
N TRP A 221 29.70 -53.83 -23.92
CA TRP A 221 30.72 -54.83 -23.58
C TRP A 221 30.82 -55.17 -22.06
N SER A 222 30.01 -54.54 -21.19
CA SER A 222 30.04 -54.72 -19.71
C SER A 222 28.63 -54.98 -19.10
N HIS A 223 27.73 -55.54 -19.90
CA HIS A 223 26.28 -55.39 -19.88
C HIS A 223 25.49 -55.77 -18.60
N GLN A 224 26.10 -56.32 -17.56
CA GLN A 224 25.39 -56.85 -16.39
C GLN A 224 25.68 -56.08 -15.09
N GLN A 225 26.91 -55.58 -14.90
CA GLN A 225 27.29 -54.82 -13.71
C GLN A 225 27.02 -53.31 -13.88
N SER A 226 27.19 -52.76 -15.09
CA SER A 226 26.82 -51.39 -15.44
C SER A 226 25.29 -51.18 -15.44
N GLU A 227 24.52 -52.23 -15.76
CA GLU A 227 23.06 -52.17 -15.77
C GLU A 227 22.46 -52.07 -14.37
N GLU A 228 23.02 -52.80 -13.39
CA GLU A 228 22.60 -52.70 -11.97
C GLU A 228 22.99 -51.36 -11.35
N ILE A 229 24.22 -50.88 -11.57
CA ILE A 229 24.67 -49.58 -11.07
C ILE A 229 23.84 -48.44 -11.70
N GLY A 230 23.59 -48.50 -13.01
CA GLY A 230 22.73 -47.55 -13.71
C GLY A 230 21.26 -47.62 -13.27
N LYS A 231 20.73 -48.83 -12.97
CA LYS A 231 19.37 -48.99 -12.39
C LYS A 231 19.31 -48.38 -11.00
N LYS A 232 20.28 -48.67 -10.13
CA LYS A 232 20.37 -48.13 -8.77
C LYS A 232 20.46 -46.61 -8.76
N TRP A 233 21.36 -46.03 -9.56
CA TRP A 233 21.49 -44.57 -9.69
C TRP A 233 20.19 -43.93 -10.20
N ARG A 234 19.52 -44.53 -11.20
CA ARG A 234 18.22 -44.03 -11.67
C ARG A 234 17.13 -44.10 -10.59
N GLU A 235 17.11 -45.13 -9.76
CA GLU A 235 16.15 -45.23 -8.63
C GLU A 235 16.45 -44.22 -7.50
N GLU A 236 17.73 -43.99 -7.20
CA GLU A 236 18.15 -42.96 -6.23
C GLU A 236 17.77 -41.56 -6.71
N VAL A 237 18.07 -41.23 -7.98
CA VAL A 237 17.68 -39.95 -8.59
C VAL A 237 16.16 -39.80 -8.67
N ARG A 238 15.42 -40.89 -8.97
CA ARG A 238 13.94 -40.89 -8.94
C ARG A 238 13.40 -40.57 -7.54
N THR A 239 13.98 -41.19 -6.51
CA THR A 239 13.56 -41.01 -5.12
C THR A 239 13.85 -39.57 -4.67
N ALA A 240 15.04 -39.05 -4.95
CA ALA A 240 15.39 -37.66 -4.69
C ALA A 240 14.44 -36.70 -5.42
N TYR A 241 14.12 -36.96 -6.69
CA TYR A 241 13.16 -36.16 -7.46
C TYR A 241 11.77 -36.11 -6.82
N VAL A 242 11.29 -37.25 -6.30
CA VAL A 242 10.00 -37.32 -5.59
C VAL A 242 10.04 -36.47 -4.32
N LEU A 243 11.08 -36.62 -3.51
CA LEU A 243 11.24 -35.88 -2.26
C LEU A 243 11.32 -34.37 -2.52
N LEU A 244 12.13 -33.95 -3.50
CA LEU A 244 12.26 -32.53 -3.87
C LEU A 244 10.95 -31.96 -4.42
N SER A 245 10.18 -32.74 -5.18
CA SER A 245 8.85 -32.31 -5.66
C SER A 245 7.84 -32.20 -4.51
N ALA A 246 7.91 -33.08 -3.51
CA ALA A 246 7.08 -33.01 -2.33
C ALA A 246 7.43 -31.80 -1.44
N ILE A 247 8.72 -31.52 -1.27
CA ILE A 247 9.20 -30.32 -0.56
C ILE A 247 8.76 -29.04 -1.28
N LEU A 248 8.85 -29.02 -2.62
CA LEU A 248 8.35 -27.89 -3.40
C LEU A 248 6.83 -27.71 -3.20
N ALA A 249 6.06 -28.78 -3.25
CA ALA A 249 4.61 -28.72 -3.04
C ALA A 249 4.25 -28.26 -1.61
N SER A 250 4.98 -28.72 -0.59
CA SER A 250 4.72 -28.32 0.80
C SER A 250 5.02 -26.85 1.05
N ILE A 251 6.11 -26.32 0.50
CA ILE A 251 6.48 -24.90 0.68
C ILE A 251 5.51 -23.96 -0.07
N THR A 252 4.89 -24.43 -1.16
CA THR A 252 4.09 -23.58 -2.06
C THR A 252 2.58 -23.65 -1.87
N ILE A 253 2.04 -24.80 -1.44
CA ILE A 253 0.59 -25.04 -1.35
C ILE A 253 0.07 -24.90 0.08
N VAL A 254 0.93 -25.12 1.09
CA VAL A 254 0.51 -25.10 2.49
C VAL A 254 0.18 -23.67 2.92
N PRO A 255 -1.01 -23.44 3.53
CA PRO A 255 -1.39 -22.12 4.04
C PRO A 255 -0.37 -21.59 5.05
N ASP A 256 -0.18 -20.27 5.08
CA ASP A 256 0.80 -19.57 5.94
C ASP A 256 0.72 -19.98 7.42
N SER A 257 -0.47 -20.35 7.92
CA SER A 257 -0.69 -20.83 9.29
C SER A 257 0.07 -22.11 9.65
N CYS A 258 0.60 -22.84 8.67
CA CYS A 258 1.28 -24.12 8.86
C CYS A 258 2.74 -24.12 8.38
N VAL A 259 3.26 -22.98 7.87
CA VAL A 259 4.62 -22.86 7.36
C VAL A 259 5.52 -22.23 8.43
N LEU A 260 6.53 -22.98 8.90
CA LEU A 260 7.51 -22.54 9.92
C LEU A 260 8.48 -21.45 9.43
N ILE A 261 8.45 -21.09 8.15
CA ILE A 261 9.36 -20.14 7.51
C ILE A 261 8.60 -18.85 7.21
N GLU A 262 8.90 -17.77 7.95
CA GLU A 262 8.25 -16.46 7.75
C GLU A 262 8.94 -15.58 6.69
N SER A 263 10.15 -15.96 6.24
CA SER A 263 10.95 -15.17 5.29
C SER A 263 10.60 -15.45 3.82
N ASP A 264 9.96 -14.48 3.17
CA ASP A 264 9.66 -14.47 1.72
C ASP A 264 10.92 -14.70 0.86
N THR A 265 12.05 -14.09 1.23
CA THR A 265 13.33 -14.26 0.53
C THR A 265 13.83 -15.71 0.59
N LEU A 266 13.68 -16.38 1.74
CA LEU A 266 14.11 -17.78 1.88
C LEU A 266 13.23 -18.71 1.04
N ILE A 267 11.92 -18.48 1.03
CA ILE A 267 10.96 -19.27 0.24
C ILE A 267 11.26 -19.14 -1.26
N LYS A 268 11.56 -17.93 -1.75
CA LYS A 268 11.98 -17.70 -3.15
C LYS A 268 13.29 -18.42 -3.48
N LEU A 269 14.28 -18.34 -2.61
CA LEU A 269 15.56 -19.02 -2.77
C LEU A 269 15.38 -20.54 -2.86
N MET A 270 14.65 -21.12 -1.90
CA MET A 270 14.37 -22.55 -1.87
C MET A 270 13.60 -22.99 -3.12
N THR A 271 12.53 -22.28 -3.49
CA THR A 271 11.74 -22.60 -4.69
C THR A 271 12.59 -22.59 -5.95
N THR A 272 13.39 -21.54 -6.14
CA THR A 272 14.22 -21.38 -7.35
C THR A 272 15.29 -22.48 -7.44
N VAL A 273 15.96 -22.80 -6.34
CA VAL A 273 16.97 -23.86 -6.28
C VAL A 273 16.35 -25.24 -6.52
N LEU A 274 15.24 -25.55 -5.84
CA LEU A 274 14.52 -26.82 -6.02
C LEU A 274 14.09 -27.04 -7.47
N VAL A 275 13.49 -26.02 -8.10
CA VAL A 275 13.06 -26.10 -9.51
C VAL A 275 14.25 -26.25 -10.45
N SER A 276 15.36 -25.54 -10.20
CA SER A 276 16.59 -25.68 -10.98
C SER A 276 17.16 -27.09 -10.91
N ILE A 277 17.18 -27.72 -9.72
CA ILE A 277 17.59 -29.12 -9.54
C ILE A 277 16.64 -30.07 -10.29
N LEU A 278 15.32 -29.89 -10.14
CA LEU A 278 14.32 -30.70 -10.84
C LEU A 278 14.45 -30.60 -12.37
N PHE A 279 14.84 -29.44 -12.91
CA PHE A 279 15.04 -29.28 -14.35
C PHE A 279 16.29 -29.97 -14.86
N ALA A 280 17.39 -29.92 -14.09
CA ALA A 280 18.65 -30.59 -14.41
C ALA A 280 18.52 -32.12 -14.43
N PHE A 281 17.83 -32.69 -13.43
CA PHE A 281 17.64 -34.15 -13.33
C PHE A 281 16.40 -34.68 -14.06
N GLY A 282 15.52 -33.81 -14.56
CA GLY A 282 14.27 -34.21 -15.22
C GLY A 282 14.43 -35.24 -16.34
N PRO A 283 15.40 -35.11 -17.27
CA PRO A 283 15.63 -36.10 -18.32
C PRO A 283 15.97 -37.50 -17.80
N SER A 284 16.79 -37.57 -16.75
CA SER A 284 17.22 -38.82 -16.09
C SER A 284 16.07 -39.55 -15.40
N VAL A 285 14.96 -38.84 -15.15
CA VAL A 285 13.79 -39.31 -14.40
C VAL A 285 12.56 -39.47 -15.32
N SER A 286 12.72 -39.29 -16.64
CA SER A 286 11.66 -39.46 -17.63
C SER A 286 11.00 -40.85 -17.49
N GLY A 287 9.68 -40.88 -17.31
CA GLY A 287 8.88 -42.10 -17.07
C GLY A 287 8.58 -42.44 -15.60
N SER A 288 9.19 -41.74 -14.63
CA SER A 288 8.86 -41.91 -13.21
C SER A 288 7.41 -41.52 -12.88
N LYS A 289 6.90 -41.94 -11.73
CA LYS A 289 5.54 -41.58 -11.27
C LYS A 289 5.39 -40.06 -11.11
N VAL A 290 6.41 -39.35 -10.64
CA VAL A 290 6.36 -37.91 -10.42
C VAL A 290 6.52 -37.12 -11.72
N ALA A 291 7.38 -37.57 -12.63
CA ALA A 291 7.44 -37.01 -13.98
C ALA A 291 6.07 -37.15 -14.68
N ARG A 292 5.31 -38.23 -14.41
CA ARG A 292 3.93 -38.42 -14.87
C ARG A 292 2.90 -37.48 -14.23
N ILE A 293 3.12 -37.03 -12.99
CA ILE A 293 2.25 -36.01 -12.35
C ILE A 293 2.37 -34.70 -13.12
N PHE A 294 3.60 -34.20 -13.33
CA PHE A 294 3.81 -32.97 -14.10
C PHE A 294 3.48 -33.15 -15.59
N ALA A 295 3.69 -34.34 -16.16
CA ALA A 295 3.27 -34.64 -17.53
C ALA A 295 1.77 -35.01 -17.65
N ASN A 296 0.93 -34.74 -16.65
CA ASN A 296 -0.51 -34.95 -16.75
C ASN A 296 -1.13 -33.98 -17.79
N LYS A 297 -2.09 -34.48 -18.56
CA LYS A 297 -2.82 -33.72 -19.59
C LYS A 297 -3.42 -32.40 -19.06
N PHE A 298 -3.89 -32.36 -17.81
CA PHE A 298 -4.46 -31.16 -17.19
C PHE A 298 -3.40 -30.07 -16.96
N LEU A 299 -2.26 -30.41 -16.34
CA LEU A 299 -1.19 -29.43 -16.10
C LEU A 299 -0.54 -28.97 -17.41
N ILE A 300 -0.37 -29.87 -18.38
CA ILE A 300 0.11 -29.51 -19.73
C ILE A 300 -0.90 -28.57 -20.42
N PHE A 301 -2.19 -28.84 -20.30
CA PHE A 301 -3.23 -27.97 -20.85
C PHE A 301 -3.11 -26.56 -20.26
N LEU A 302 -3.01 -26.43 -18.93
CA LEU A 302 -2.84 -25.13 -18.28
C LEU A 302 -1.51 -24.48 -18.69
N GLY A 303 -0.43 -25.26 -18.79
CA GLY A 303 0.87 -24.78 -19.23
C GLY A 303 0.89 -24.25 -20.66
N ASN A 304 0.10 -24.82 -21.56
CA ASN A 304 -0.05 -24.32 -22.93
C ASN A 304 -0.82 -22.99 -22.97
N HIS A 305 -1.76 -22.77 -22.04
CA HIS A 305 -2.58 -21.56 -21.97
C HIS A 305 -2.00 -20.51 -21.00
N SER A 306 -0.89 -20.84 -20.33
CA SER A 306 -0.36 -20.07 -19.19
C SER A 306 -0.16 -18.60 -19.50
N TYR A 307 0.31 -18.29 -20.71
CA TYR A 307 0.58 -16.92 -21.11
C TYR A 307 -0.70 -16.07 -21.24
N MET A 308 -1.75 -16.60 -21.88
CA MET A 308 -3.01 -15.86 -22.01
C MET A 308 -3.72 -15.71 -20.67
N MET A 309 -3.74 -16.79 -19.88
CA MET A 309 -4.27 -16.77 -18.52
C MET A 309 -3.58 -15.72 -17.67
N TYR A 310 -2.25 -15.66 -17.73
CA TYR A 310 -1.47 -14.66 -17.01
C TYR A 310 -1.81 -13.22 -17.43
N LEU A 311 -1.95 -12.94 -18.73
CA LEU A 311 -2.24 -11.57 -19.18
C LEU A 311 -3.59 -11.06 -18.67
N ILE A 312 -4.62 -11.91 -18.65
CA ILE A 312 -5.99 -11.46 -18.40
C ILE A 312 -6.48 -11.67 -16.96
N HIS A 313 -5.87 -12.55 -16.18
CA HIS A 313 -6.43 -12.92 -14.87
C HIS A 313 -6.55 -11.73 -13.92
N TRP A 314 -5.48 -10.95 -13.77
CA TRP A 314 -5.44 -9.87 -12.79
C TRP A 314 -6.41 -8.72 -13.10
N PRO A 315 -6.48 -8.16 -14.33
CA PRO A 315 -7.46 -7.13 -14.66
C PRO A 315 -8.91 -7.60 -14.47
N ILE A 316 -9.19 -8.88 -14.74
CA ILE A 316 -10.53 -9.45 -14.52
C ILE A 316 -10.81 -9.54 -13.02
N LEU A 317 -9.89 -10.07 -12.22
CA LEU A 317 -10.04 -10.13 -10.77
C LEU A 317 -10.21 -8.72 -10.16
N GLU A 318 -9.44 -7.75 -10.63
CA GLU A 318 -9.52 -6.37 -10.15
C GLU A 318 -10.81 -5.68 -10.58
N ALA A 319 -11.33 -5.96 -11.78
CA ALA A 319 -12.65 -5.50 -12.20
C ALA A 319 -13.76 -6.03 -11.29
N PHE A 320 -13.67 -7.30 -10.86
CA PHE A 320 -14.60 -7.88 -9.88
C PHE A 320 -14.47 -7.21 -8.51
N ARG A 321 -13.24 -6.98 -8.01
CA ARG A 321 -13.02 -6.27 -6.74
C ARG A 321 -13.55 -4.84 -6.79
N CYS A 322 -13.32 -4.14 -7.90
CA CYS A 322 -13.83 -2.80 -8.16
C CYS A 322 -15.37 -2.76 -8.17
N ALA A 323 -16.02 -3.76 -8.78
CA ALA A 323 -17.48 -3.83 -8.82
C ALA A 323 -18.12 -4.10 -7.43
N VAL A 324 -17.39 -4.79 -6.55
CA VAL A 324 -17.87 -5.18 -5.21
C VAL A 324 -17.47 -4.15 -4.14
N GLY A 325 -16.37 -3.44 -4.34
CA GLY A 325 -15.80 -2.52 -3.35
C GLY A 325 -15.05 -3.22 -2.20
N GLU A 326 -14.75 -4.51 -2.34
CA GLU A 326 -14.02 -5.32 -1.35
C GLU A 326 -12.74 -5.93 -1.96
N MET A 327 -11.69 -6.09 -1.14
CA MET A 327 -10.44 -6.72 -1.59
C MET A 327 -10.55 -8.25 -1.75
N GLN A 328 -11.39 -8.90 -0.95
CA GLN A 328 -11.60 -10.35 -1.03
C GLN A 328 -12.84 -10.65 -1.85
N LEU A 329 -12.70 -11.58 -2.81
CA LEU A 329 -13.84 -12.06 -3.58
C LEU A 329 -14.56 -13.16 -2.81
N SER A 330 -15.88 -13.11 -2.78
CA SER A 330 -16.67 -14.27 -2.32
C SER A 330 -16.39 -15.49 -3.21
N LEU A 331 -16.60 -16.70 -2.69
CA LEU A 331 -16.36 -17.94 -3.45
C LEU A 331 -17.12 -17.95 -4.79
N ASN A 332 -18.36 -17.43 -4.81
CA ASN A 332 -19.18 -17.35 -6.02
C ASN A 332 -18.56 -16.41 -7.08
N GLN A 333 -18.11 -15.23 -6.65
CA GLN A 333 -17.45 -14.26 -7.54
C GLN A 333 -16.11 -14.80 -8.05
N ALA A 334 -15.34 -15.46 -7.19
CA ALA A 334 -14.10 -16.13 -7.58
C ALA A 334 -14.34 -17.19 -8.67
N VAL A 335 -15.37 -18.04 -8.50
CA VAL A 335 -15.75 -19.05 -9.50
C VAL A 335 -16.19 -18.40 -10.82
N GLN A 336 -16.97 -17.31 -10.77
CA GLN A 336 -17.37 -16.57 -11.97
C GLN A 336 -16.17 -15.95 -12.69
N ALA A 337 -15.28 -15.28 -11.97
CA ALA A 337 -14.07 -14.70 -12.53
C ALA A 337 -13.18 -15.79 -13.17
N LEU A 338 -12.98 -16.93 -12.48
CA LEU A 338 -12.22 -18.06 -13.02
C LEU A 338 -12.85 -18.64 -14.28
N PHE A 339 -14.18 -18.74 -14.35
CA PHE A 339 -14.88 -19.18 -15.55
C PHE A 339 -14.64 -18.23 -16.73
N ILE A 340 -14.78 -16.91 -16.50
CA ILE A 340 -14.51 -15.88 -17.53
C ILE A 340 -13.06 -15.95 -18.01
N ILE A 341 -12.11 -16.06 -17.08
CA ILE A 341 -10.68 -16.16 -17.39
C ILE A 341 -10.39 -17.42 -18.22
N ALA A 342 -10.98 -18.57 -17.87
CA ALA A 342 -10.81 -19.81 -18.61
C ALA A 342 -11.35 -19.69 -20.06
N VAL A 343 -12.57 -19.17 -20.22
CA VAL A 343 -13.21 -19.00 -21.54
C VAL A 343 -12.43 -18.02 -22.41
N LEU A 344 -12.08 -16.84 -21.88
CA LEU A 344 -11.33 -15.83 -22.63
C LEU A 344 -9.92 -16.33 -22.99
N SER A 345 -9.22 -16.95 -22.04
CA SER A 345 -7.87 -17.50 -22.30
C SER A 345 -7.88 -18.56 -23.39
N TRP A 346 -8.88 -19.44 -23.40
CA TRP A 346 -9.02 -20.47 -24.43
C TRP A 346 -9.18 -19.86 -25.83
N ASN A 347 -10.09 -18.89 -25.96
CA ASN A 347 -10.35 -18.22 -27.24
C ASN A 347 -9.13 -17.41 -27.72
N LEU A 348 -8.54 -16.60 -26.84
CA LEU A 348 -7.36 -15.79 -27.16
C LEU A 348 -6.16 -16.67 -27.53
N HIS A 349 -5.92 -17.77 -26.81
CA HIS A 349 -4.86 -18.70 -27.13
C HIS A 349 -5.05 -19.31 -28.52
N TYR A 350 -6.27 -19.75 -28.85
CA TYR A 350 -6.57 -20.31 -30.17
C TYR A 350 -6.36 -19.27 -31.29
N ILE A 351 -6.76 -18.03 -31.09
CA ILE A 351 -6.57 -16.93 -32.06
C ILE A 351 -5.08 -16.65 -32.27
N PHE A 352 -4.35 -16.34 -31.19
CA PHE A 352 -2.97 -15.86 -31.30
C PHE A 352 -1.96 -16.99 -31.52
N GLU A 353 -2.03 -18.08 -30.75
CA GLU A 353 -1.02 -19.14 -30.81
C GLU A 353 -1.30 -20.18 -31.91
N LYS A 354 -2.56 -20.43 -32.30
CA LYS A 354 -2.88 -21.41 -33.36
C LYS A 354 -3.18 -20.77 -34.72
N ARG A 355 -4.00 -19.71 -34.80
CA ARG A 355 -4.35 -19.09 -36.11
C ARG A 355 -3.33 -18.07 -36.60
N LEU A 356 -2.92 -17.13 -35.75
CA LEU A 356 -2.08 -16.00 -36.17
C LEU A 356 -0.59 -16.33 -36.21
N LYS A 357 -0.12 -17.31 -35.45
CA LYS A 357 1.29 -17.73 -35.40
C LYS A 357 1.90 -18.09 -36.77
N SER A 358 1.11 -18.69 -37.67
CA SER A 358 1.55 -19.02 -39.03
C SER A 358 1.54 -17.81 -39.98
N ARG A 359 0.78 -16.75 -39.66
CA ARG A 359 0.59 -15.54 -40.47
C ARG A 359 1.38 -14.37 -39.91
N LYS A 360 2.71 -14.43 -40.02
CA LYS A 360 3.64 -13.47 -39.38
C LYS A 360 3.34 -12.00 -39.69
N ALA A 361 3.08 -11.66 -40.95
CA ALA A 361 2.79 -10.28 -41.35
C ALA A 361 1.49 -9.73 -40.72
N LEU A 362 0.42 -10.54 -40.74
CA LEU A 362 -0.86 -10.19 -40.10
C LEU A 362 -0.69 -10.04 -38.58
N SER A 363 0.05 -10.96 -37.96
CA SER A 363 0.34 -10.93 -36.52
C SER A 363 1.08 -9.65 -36.10
N SER A 364 2.11 -9.26 -36.87
CA SER A 364 2.80 -7.98 -36.66
C SER A 364 1.90 -6.78 -36.89
N GLY A 365 1.07 -6.81 -37.94
CA GLY A 365 0.12 -5.74 -38.22
C GLY A 365 -0.86 -5.52 -37.07
N ILE A 366 -1.41 -6.59 -36.50
CA ILE A 366 -2.29 -6.53 -35.31
C ILE A 366 -1.53 -5.93 -34.13
N ALA A 367 -0.30 -6.38 -33.86
CA ALA A 367 0.49 -5.83 -32.75
C ALA A 367 0.71 -4.32 -32.88
N VAL A 368 1.09 -3.85 -34.08
CA VAL A 368 1.33 -2.43 -34.36
C VAL A 368 0.05 -1.61 -34.27
N LEU A 369 -1.06 -2.12 -34.81
CA LEU A 369 -2.36 -1.44 -34.72
C LEU A 369 -2.83 -1.34 -33.28
N CYS A 370 -2.80 -2.43 -32.51
CA CYS A 370 -3.19 -2.41 -31.10
C CYS A 370 -2.28 -1.50 -30.28
N PHE A 371 -0.97 -1.49 -30.54
CA PHE A 371 -0.04 -0.52 -29.93
C PHE A 371 -0.46 0.91 -30.27
N ALA A 372 -0.66 1.23 -31.56
CA ALA A 372 -1.03 2.57 -32.00
C ALA A 372 -2.38 3.03 -31.40
N PHE A 373 -3.41 2.17 -31.43
CA PHE A 373 -4.71 2.48 -30.83
C PHE A 373 -4.64 2.63 -29.30
N THR A 374 -3.85 1.81 -28.62
CA THR A 374 -3.65 1.97 -27.16
C THR A 374 -2.96 3.30 -26.87
N THR A 375 -1.91 3.66 -27.62
CA THR A 375 -1.25 4.96 -27.48
C THR A 375 -2.23 6.10 -27.73
N LEU A 376 -3.05 6.01 -28.78
CA LEU A 376 -4.08 7.02 -29.05
C LEU A 376 -5.11 7.12 -27.93
N LEU A 377 -5.54 6.01 -27.33
CA LEU A 377 -6.43 6.03 -26.17
C LEU A 377 -5.76 6.70 -24.96
N ILE A 378 -4.50 6.39 -24.68
CA ILE A 378 -3.73 7.00 -23.57
C ILE A 378 -3.54 8.50 -23.80
N MET A 379 -3.23 8.92 -25.04
CA MET A 379 -3.03 10.33 -25.38
C MET A 379 -4.35 11.10 -25.48
N GLY A 380 -5.43 10.47 -25.96
CA GLY A 380 -6.77 11.05 -26.04
C GLY A 380 -7.49 11.11 -24.70
N SER A 381 -6.98 10.41 -23.68
CA SER A 381 -7.37 10.57 -22.27
C SER A 381 -6.40 11.48 -21.50
N ALA A 382 -5.48 12.15 -22.19
CA ALA A 382 -4.79 13.30 -21.61
C ALA A 382 -5.83 14.39 -21.28
N PRO A 383 -5.66 15.11 -20.16
CA PRO A 383 -6.63 16.09 -19.73
C PRO A 383 -6.52 17.32 -20.62
N ASP A 384 -7.25 17.36 -21.75
CA ASP A 384 -7.74 18.58 -22.38
C ASP A 384 -8.77 18.28 -23.49
N SER A 385 -10.04 18.60 -23.19
CA SER A 385 -11.12 18.96 -24.12
C SER A 385 -11.65 17.92 -25.16
N SER A 386 -12.82 17.33 -24.83
CA SER A 386 -13.94 16.89 -25.72
C SER A 386 -13.91 15.46 -26.31
N PRO A 387 -15.07 14.86 -26.69
CA PRO A 387 -16.42 14.90 -26.12
C PRO A 387 -16.84 13.48 -25.66
N HIS A 388 -17.31 13.35 -24.42
CA HIS A 388 -17.76 12.06 -23.88
C HIS A 388 -19.12 11.66 -24.46
N ILE A 389 -19.18 10.50 -25.14
CA ILE A 389 -20.44 9.81 -25.43
C ILE A 389 -20.92 9.20 -24.11
N ALA A 390 -21.78 9.94 -23.42
CA ALA A 390 -22.44 9.50 -22.20
C ALA A 390 -23.72 8.74 -22.57
N TYR A 391 -23.82 7.47 -22.17
CA TYR A 391 -25.12 6.85 -21.93
C TYR A 391 -25.70 7.49 -20.66
N GLY A 392 -26.87 8.10 -20.81
CA GLY A 392 -27.42 9.08 -19.88
C GLY A 392 -27.76 8.55 -18.49
N SER A 393 -27.36 9.34 -17.50
CA SER A 393 -28.24 9.73 -16.41
C SER A 393 -28.41 11.24 -16.47
N LEU A 394 -29.61 11.72 -16.13
CA LEU A 394 -30.13 13.07 -16.41
C LEU A 394 -29.09 14.19 -16.25
N GLN A 395 -28.80 14.88 -17.36
CA GLN A 395 -28.26 16.23 -17.33
C GLN A 395 -29.36 17.18 -16.84
N THR A 396 -29.22 17.69 -15.62
CA THR A 396 -29.73 19.03 -15.32
C THR A 396 -28.76 20.03 -15.92
N THR A 397 -29.20 20.66 -17.01
CA THR A 397 -28.52 21.77 -17.66
C THR A 397 -28.35 22.94 -16.70
N ARG A 398 -27.15 23.54 -16.72
CA ARG A 398 -26.70 24.76 -16.02
C ARG A 398 -26.46 24.63 -14.52
N SER A 399 -25.30 24.09 -14.16
CA SER A 399 -24.58 24.48 -12.94
C SER A 399 -23.08 24.49 -13.26
N PRO A 400 -22.32 25.57 -12.98
CA PRO A 400 -20.90 25.62 -13.33
C PRO A 400 -20.08 24.74 -12.39
N SER A 401 -19.43 23.72 -12.98
CA SER A 401 -18.17 23.11 -12.51
C SER A 401 -18.04 22.71 -11.03
N LEU A 402 -18.57 21.53 -10.69
CA LEU A 402 -18.02 20.68 -9.62
C LEU A 402 -17.32 19.47 -10.26
N HIS A 403 -16.19 19.72 -10.92
CA HIS A 403 -15.33 18.67 -11.46
C HIS A 403 -13.88 18.87 -11.00
N LYS A 404 -13.57 18.22 -9.88
CA LYS A 404 -12.32 17.50 -9.58
C LYS A 404 -12.50 16.79 -8.24
N SER A 405 -12.47 15.47 -8.24
CA SER A 405 -12.66 14.62 -7.04
C SER A 405 -11.49 14.65 -6.05
N ASN A 406 -10.46 15.46 -6.28
CA ASN A 406 -9.22 15.49 -5.48
C ASN A 406 -8.93 16.87 -4.85
N GLU A 407 -9.83 17.85 -4.94
CA GLU A 407 -9.65 19.18 -4.32
C GLU A 407 -10.65 19.41 -3.17
N PHE A 408 -10.92 18.39 -2.36
CA PHE A 408 -11.39 18.62 -0.99
C PHE A 408 -10.16 18.68 -0.09
N PHE A 409 -9.99 19.82 0.58
CA PHE A 409 -8.91 20.19 1.50
C PHE A 409 -8.48 19.02 2.43
N TRP A 410 -7.50 18.24 1.99
CA TRP A 410 -6.67 17.44 2.88
C TRP A 410 -5.24 17.77 2.51
N SER A 411 -4.68 18.80 3.14
CA SER A 411 -3.23 18.95 3.22
C SER A 411 -2.70 17.64 3.79
N GLN A 412 -1.99 16.85 2.99
CA GLN A 412 -1.40 15.57 3.43
C GLN A 412 -0.43 15.74 4.61
N ASN A 413 -0.05 16.97 4.95
CA ASN A 413 0.92 17.25 6.00
C ASN A 413 0.34 17.84 7.28
N GLU A 414 -0.94 18.25 7.32
CA GLU A 414 -1.58 18.81 8.52
C GLU A 414 -3.08 18.44 8.57
N THR A 415 -3.38 17.20 8.94
CA THR A 415 -4.75 16.81 9.24
C THR A 415 -5.04 17.01 10.73
N LEU A 416 -5.85 18.02 11.03
CA LEU A 416 -6.53 18.23 12.33
C LEU A 416 -7.57 17.12 12.65
N PHE A 417 -7.71 16.12 11.78
CA PHE A 417 -8.69 15.05 11.88
C PHE A 417 -7.98 13.70 11.69
N ASP A 418 -8.08 12.84 12.70
CA ASP A 418 -7.36 11.57 12.91
C ASP A 418 -7.78 10.44 11.96
N GLY A 419 -6.86 9.50 11.72
CA GLY A 419 -6.99 8.31 10.85
C GLY A 419 -7.92 7.20 11.36
N SER A 420 -8.73 7.46 12.39
CA SER A 420 -9.85 6.59 12.80
C SER A 420 -11.07 6.71 11.87
N TRP A 421 -11.03 7.62 10.92
CA TRP A 421 -12.13 7.89 10.00
C TRP A 421 -12.03 6.96 8.80
N ASN A 422 -13.06 6.15 8.59
CA ASN A 422 -13.22 5.42 7.34
C ASN A 422 -13.56 6.44 6.24
N TYR A 423 -12.52 6.98 5.61
CA TYR A 423 -12.59 7.98 4.53
C TYR A 423 -13.62 7.58 3.47
N ASN A 424 -13.63 6.30 3.08
CA ASN A 424 -14.57 5.77 2.09
C ASN A 424 -16.02 5.80 2.58
N ARG A 425 -16.27 5.56 3.87
CA ARG A 425 -17.61 5.67 4.48
C ARG A 425 -18.11 7.12 4.55
N ILE A 426 -17.22 8.06 4.87
CA ILE A 426 -17.57 9.50 4.93
C ILE A 426 -17.89 10.01 3.52
N VAL A 427 -17.05 9.66 2.55
CA VAL A 427 -17.24 10.05 1.14
C VAL A 427 -18.51 9.43 0.56
N SER A 428 -18.78 8.15 0.81
CA SER A 428 -20.01 7.49 0.33
C SER A 428 -21.28 8.06 0.96
N ASN A 429 -21.29 8.32 2.27
CA ASN A 429 -22.42 8.97 2.93
C ASN A 429 -22.64 10.40 2.43
N ALA A 430 -21.56 11.15 2.18
CA ALA A 430 -21.64 12.51 1.63
C ALA A 430 -22.20 12.50 0.19
N ILE A 431 -21.79 11.55 -0.64
CA ILE A 431 -22.32 11.36 -2.01
C ILE A 431 -23.81 10.98 -1.95
N GLN A 432 -24.19 10.06 -1.08
CA GLN A 432 -25.59 9.69 -0.87
C GLN A 432 -26.43 10.89 -0.42
N LYS A 433 -25.93 11.69 0.53
CA LYS A 433 -26.63 12.88 1.04
C LYS A 433 -26.73 14.00 0.00
N ASN A 434 -25.70 14.18 -0.83
CA ASN A 434 -25.78 15.07 -1.99
C ASN A 434 -26.85 14.58 -2.99
N ALA A 435 -26.90 13.28 -3.29
CA ALA A 435 -27.93 12.73 -4.17
C ALA A 435 -29.34 12.91 -3.61
N GLU A 436 -29.54 12.75 -2.30
CA GLU A 436 -30.81 13.03 -1.60
C GLU A 436 -31.19 14.53 -1.67
N TRP A 437 -30.20 15.43 -1.56
CA TRP A 437 -30.39 16.89 -1.63
C TRP A 437 -30.85 17.37 -3.03
N TYR A 438 -30.28 16.80 -4.09
CA TYR A 438 -30.49 17.28 -5.47
C TYR A 438 -31.57 16.53 -6.25
N SER A 439 -32.23 15.50 -5.69
CA SER A 439 -33.10 14.57 -6.45
C SER A 439 -34.61 14.85 -6.44
N GLY A 440 -35.10 15.97 -5.90
CA GLY A 440 -36.55 16.23 -5.83
C GLY A 440 -36.99 17.61 -6.36
N PRO A 441 -38.06 17.71 -7.20
CA PRO A 441 -38.71 18.98 -7.48
C PRO A 441 -39.48 19.41 -6.22
N GLY A 442 -38.86 20.29 -5.44
CA GLY A 442 -39.27 20.62 -4.06
C GLY A 442 -38.39 20.00 -2.98
N GLY A 443 -37.17 19.54 -3.31
CA GLY A 443 -36.21 18.94 -2.39
C GLY A 443 -36.06 19.78 -1.11
N GLY A 444 -36.43 19.19 0.03
CA GLY A 444 -36.51 19.89 1.30
C GLY A 444 -35.17 20.50 1.68
N LYS A 445 -35.15 21.83 1.81
CA LYS A 445 -34.00 22.70 2.15
C LYS A 445 -33.30 22.38 3.49
N ASN A 446 -33.65 21.30 4.16
CA ASN A 446 -33.32 21.12 5.57
C ASN A 446 -32.55 19.82 5.77
N LEU A 447 -31.28 19.96 6.17
CA LEU A 447 -30.48 18.86 6.71
C LEU A 447 -31.27 18.10 7.80
N PRO A 448 -31.02 16.79 8.02
CA PRO A 448 -31.67 16.07 9.11
C PRO A 448 -31.48 16.79 10.45
N ASN A 449 -32.57 17.00 11.20
CA ASN A 449 -32.62 17.78 12.45
C ASN A 449 -32.38 19.30 12.33
N CYS A 450 -32.46 19.85 11.12
CA CYS A 450 -32.40 21.28 10.88
C CYS A 450 -33.66 22.01 11.37
N LYS A 451 -33.46 23.03 12.20
CA LYS A 451 -34.47 24.02 12.57
C LYS A 451 -34.10 25.35 11.93
N ASN A 452 -35.00 25.92 11.14
CA ASN A 452 -34.81 27.28 10.62
C ASN A 452 -34.82 28.27 11.78
N VAL A 453 -33.90 29.23 11.77
CA VAL A 453 -33.78 30.24 12.83
C VAL A 453 -34.33 31.57 12.34
N GLY A 454 -35.44 32.02 12.93
CA GLY A 454 -36.15 33.24 12.52
C GLY A 454 -37.01 33.07 11.25
N GLU A 455 -37.30 34.17 10.55
CA GLU A 455 -38.07 34.17 9.28
C GLU A 455 -37.21 33.89 8.03
N SER A 456 -35.90 33.67 8.19
CA SER A 456 -34.95 33.47 7.08
C SER A 456 -34.89 31.99 6.67
N LYS A 457 -35.18 31.71 5.38
CA LYS A 457 -35.13 30.35 4.81
C LYS A 457 -33.70 29.85 4.55
N ASP A 458 -32.71 30.73 4.69
CA ASP A 458 -31.34 30.50 4.25
C ASP A 458 -30.40 30.25 5.44
N HIS A 459 -30.97 30.01 6.63
CA HIS A 459 -30.23 29.69 7.85
C HIS A 459 -30.84 28.48 8.55
N CYS A 460 -30.06 27.41 8.58
CA CYS A 460 -30.35 26.18 9.26
C CYS A 460 -29.52 26.05 10.54
N ARG A 461 -30.16 25.77 11.68
CA ARG A 461 -29.46 25.40 12.92
C ARG A 461 -29.79 23.99 13.32
N ILE A 462 -28.75 23.21 13.58
CA ILE A 462 -28.84 21.85 14.07
C ILE A 462 -28.26 21.84 15.48
N THR A 463 -29.06 21.37 16.44
CA THR A 463 -28.67 21.24 17.85
C THR A 463 -28.76 19.78 18.29
N ASN A 464 -28.13 19.42 19.41
CA ASN A 464 -28.20 18.10 20.08
C ASN A 464 -27.16 17.05 19.65
N GLY A 465 -25.96 17.46 19.20
CA GLY A 465 -24.86 16.51 19.02
C GLY A 465 -24.06 16.31 20.32
N PRO A 466 -23.35 15.17 20.49
CA PRO A 466 -22.63 14.81 21.72
C PRO A 466 -21.32 15.58 21.93
N GLY A 467 -21.00 16.53 21.06
CA GLY A 467 -19.78 17.32 21.08
C GLY A 467 -19.83 18.56 21.96
N ASN A 468 -18.73 19.32 21.99
CA ASN A 468 -18.60 20.58 22.74
C ASN A 468 -18.29 21.80 21.85
N LEU A 469 -18.16 21.59 20.54
CA LEU A 469 -17.76 22.63 19.58
C LEU A 469 -18.98 23.23 18.86
N GLN A 470 -18.87 24.51 18.49
CA GLN A 470 -19.83 25.24 17.66
C GLN A 470 -19.24 25.51 16.27
N ILE A 471 -19.93 25.07 15.22
CA ILE A 471 -19.50 25.33 13.82
C ILE A 471 -20.48 26.26 13.13
N ALA A 472 -19.95 27.16 12.30
CA ALA A 472 -20.72 27.77 11.21
C ALA A 472 -20.20 27.29 9.84
N MET A 473 -21.10 27.09 8.89
CA MET A 473 -20.79 26.78 7.50
C MET A 473 -21.55 27.74 6.60
N ALA A 474 -20.89 28.33 5.61
CA ALA A 474 -21.55 29.20 4.62
C ALA A 474 -21.09 28.87 3.19
N GLY A 475 -22.04 28.88 2.24
CA GLY A 475 -21.80 28.66 0.81
C GLY A 475 -22.43 27.37 0.27
N SER A 476 -22.07 26.97 -0.96
CA SER A 476 -22.58 25.77 -1.63
C SER A 476 -21.61 24.58 -1.47
N GLY A 477 -22.10 23.40 -1.05
CA GLY A 477 -21.29 22.17 -0.98
C GLY A 477 -20.87 21.65 0.41
N PHE A 478 -21.55 22.04 1.49
CA PHE A 478 -21.30 21.60 2.87
C PHE A 478 -21.66 20.13 3.26
N PRO A 479 -22.36 19.27 2.48
CA PRO A 479 -22.73 17.93 2.96
C PRO A 479 -21.57 17.01 3.37
N SER A 480 -20.41 17.11 2.70
CA SER A 480 -19.20 16.36 3.06
C SER A 480 -18.61 16.81 4.40
N ALA A 481 -18.60 18.13 4.64
CA ALA A 481 -18.16 18.68 5.90
C ALA A 481 -19.14 18.32 7.02
N TYR A 482 -20.45 18.46 6.78
CA TYR A 482 -21.50 18.06 7.72
C TYR A 482 -21.39 16.58 8.13
N GLU A 483 -21.25 15.66 7.17
CA GLU A 483 -21.14 14.21 7.47
C GLU A 483 -19.86 13.86 8.24
N ALA A 484 -18.76 14.55 7.96
CA ALA A 484 -17.49 14.39 8.66
C ALA A 484 -17.56 14.88 10.11
N VAL A 485 -18.28 15.98 10.34
CA VAL A 485 -18.23 16.69 11.61
C VAL A 485 -19.36 16.29 12.55
N LYS A 486 -20.57 15.98 12.07
CA LYS A 486 -21.81 15.83 12.86
C LYS A 486 -21.73 15.01 14.17
N SER A 487 -20.83 14.04 14.30
CA SER A 487 -20.68 13.20 15.49
C SER A 487 -19.91 13.85 16.65
N VAL A 488 -19.29 15.03 16.46
CA VAL A 488 -18.40 15.66 17.45
C VAL A 488 -18.74 17.15 17.75
N PHE A 489 -19.90 17.65 17.33
CA PHE A 489 -20.34 19.04 17.59
C PHE A 489 -21.61 19.11 18.44
N ASN A 490 -21.76 20.21 19.18
CA ASN A 490 -22.97 20.49 19.96
C ASN A 490 -24.01 21.26 19.12
N GLN A 491 -23.51 22.17 18.28
CA GLN A 491 -24.31 23.08 17.45
C GLN A 491 -23.64 23.28 16.08
N ILE A 492 -24.44 23.21 15.02
CA ILE A 492 -24.01 23.50 13.64
C ILE A 492 -24.99 24.50 13.04
N ASP A 493 -24.47 25.67 12.66
CA ASP A 493 -25.19 26.69 11.92
C ASP A 493 -24.76 26.64 10.45
N VAL A 494 -25.71 26.44 9.55
CA VAL A 494 -25.49 26.36 8.10
C VAL A 494 -26.23 27.51 7.43
N PHE A 495 -25.49 28.34 6.71
CA PHE A 495 -25.99 29.46 5.93
C PHE A 495 -25.98 29.09 4.45
N TYR A 496 -27.17 28.95 3.88
CA TYR A 496 -27.36 28.76 2.45
C TYR A 496 -27.16 30.10 1.75
N VAL A 497 -26.43 30.07 0.65
CA VAL A 497 -26.15 31.24 -0.19
C VAL A 497 -26.59 30.83 -1.59
N GLU A 498 -27.79 31.24 -1.99
CA GLU A 498 -28.41 30.84 -3.28
C GLU A 498 -28.08 31.85 -4.40
N ASP A 499 -27.84 33.13 -4.10
CA ASP A 499 -27.87 34.23 -5.10
C ASP A 499 -26.50 34.85 -5.47
N CYS A 500 -25.38 34.19 -5.19
CA CYS A 500 -24.05 34.61 -5.72
C CYS A 500 -23.61 33.82 -6.97
N ASP A 501 -24.44 32.93 -7.54
CA ASP A 501 -24.11 32.19 -8.75
C ASP A 501 -24.48 33.01 -10.01
N VAL A 502 -23.47 33.54 -10.70
CA VAL A 502 -23.68 34.29 -11.95
C VAL A 502 -24.31 33.35 -13.01
N PRO A 503 -25.45 33.71 -13.64
CA PRO A 503 -25.99 32.94 -14.74
C PRO A 503 -25.05 33.06 -15.95
N THR A 504 -24.79 31.95 -16.61
CA THR A 504 -23.98 31.87 -17.83
C THR A 504 -24.53 32.81 -18.92
N GLY A 505 -23.84 33.94 -19.14
CA GLY A 505 -23.89 34.78 -20.33
C GLY A 505 -25.11 35.68 -20.45
N GLU A 506 -24.93 36.98 -20.13
CA GLU A 506 -25.67 38.19 -20.58
C GLU A 506 -25.99 39.22 -19.47
N ALA A 507 -25.59 39.02 -18.21
CA ALA A 507 -25.84 40.01 -17.13
C ALA A 507 -24.69 41.03 -16.92
N ASP A 508 -25.08 42.26 -16.53
CA ASP A 508 -24.24 43.45 -16.37
C ASP A 508 -23.32 43.34 -15.13
N PRO A 509 -21.98 43.47 -15.25
CA PRO A 509 -21.04 43.17 -14.16
C PRO A 509 -21.19 43.99 -12.87
N GLU A 510 -21.78 45.19 -12.91
CA GLU A 510 -21.89 46.09 -11.75
C GLU A 510 -23.11 45.81 -10.86
N GLU A 511 -24.21 45.28 -11.42
CA GLU A 511 -25.45 45.03 -10.67
C GLU A 511 -25.32 43.78 -9.77
N ASP A 512 -24.59 42.76 -10.25
CA ASP A 512 -24.39 41.48 -9.55
C ASP A 512 -23.38 41.54 -8.39
N GLN A 513 -22.43 42.49 -8.42
CA GLN A 513 -21.48 42.69 -7.32
C GLN A 513 -22.17 43.21 -6.05
N ASN A 514 -23.21 44.04 -6.19
CA ASN A 514 -23.97 44.58 -5.06
C ASN A 514 -24.86 43.52 -4.36
N SER A 515 -25.37 42.53 -5.09
CA SER A 515 -26.17 41.44 -4.52
C SER A 515 -25.33 40.58 -3.57
N CYS A 516 -24.14 40.17 -4.02
CA CYS A 516 -23.24 39.33 -3.24
C CYS A 516 -22.61 40.08 -2.04
N GLU A 517 -22.35 41.40 -2.18
CA GLU A 517 -21.94 42.24 -1.05
C GLU A 517 -23.01 42.28 0.06
N LYS A 518 -24.29 42.36 -0.32
CA LYS A 518 -25.41 42.39 0.64
C LYS A 518 -25.56 41.07 1.38
N GLU A 519 -25.46 39.93 0.71
CA GLU A 519 -25.49 38.61 1.35
C GLU A 519 -24.31 38.39 2.30
N LEU A 520 -23.09 38.77 1.90
CA LEU A 520 -21.91 38.71 2.76
C LEU A 520 -22.05 39.57 4.01
N SER A 521 -22.62 40.77 3.89
CA SER A 521 -22.86 41.63 5.05
C SER A 521 -23.84 40.98 6.03
N SER A 522 -24.89 40.33 5.52
CA SER A 522 -25.87 39.61 6.35
C SER A 522 -25.26 38.38 7.04
N ILE A 523 -24.44 37.61 6.32
CA ILE A 523 -23.77 36.42 6.87
C ILE A 523 -22.73 36.82 7.92
N SER A 524 -21.98 37.90 7.66
CA SER A 524 -20.97 38.42 8.59
C SER A 524 -21.58 38.84 9.92
N SER A 525 -22.70 39.56 9.89
CA SER A 525 -23.43 39.93 11.11
C SER A 525 -23.92 38.71 11.88
N LYS A 526 -24.46 37.70 11.20
CA LYS A 526 -24.97 36.47 11.85
C LYS A 526 -23.85 35.62 12.44
N ILE A 527 -22.69 35.54 11.78
CA ILE A 527 -21.52 34.82 12.29
C ILE A 527 -20.92 35.55 13.50
N GLU A 528 -20.93 36.88 13.52
CA GLU A 528 -20.48 37.67 14.67
C GLU A 528 -21.34 37.44 15.92
N ASP A 529 -22.64 37.20 15.74
CA ASP A 529 -23.55 36.82 16.81
C ASP A 529 -23.32 35.38 17.32
N ILE A 530 -23.03 34.45 16.40
CA ILE A 530 -22.84 33.01 16.72
C ILE A 530 -21.48 32.75 17.37
N LYS A 531 -20.43 33.45 16.94
CA LYS A 531 -19.03 33.25 17.37
C LYS A 531 -18.58 31.78 17.30
N PRO A 532 -18.60 31.16 16.10
CA PRO A 532 -18.28 29.75 15.95
C PRO A 532 -16.82 29.45 16.29
N ASP A 533 -16.55 28.30 16.92
CA ASP A 533 -15.20 27.78 17.11
C ASP A 533 -14.51 27.51 15.78
N LEU A 534 -15.27 27.09 14.77
CA LEU A 534 -14.77 26.82 13.43
C LEU A 534 -15.76 27.32 12.37
N LEU A 535 -15.28 28.14 11.43
CA LEU A 535 -16.06 28.66 10.32
C LEU A 535 -15.58 28.03 9.01
N PHE A 536 -16.48 27.35 8.30
CA PHE A 536 -16.22 26.87 6.95
C PHE A 536 -16.85 27.78 5.91
N LEU A 537 -16.06 28.23 4.93
CA LEU A 537 -16.53 28.97 3.76
C LEU A 537 -16.27 28.13 2.51
N PHE A 538 -17.35 27.64 1.87
CA PHE A 538 -17.28 26.75 0.72
C PHE A 538 -17.70 27.47 -0.57
N ASN A 539 -16.90 27.34 -1.64
CA ASN A 539 -17.25 27.77 -3.00
C ASN A 539 -17.86 29.17 -3.09
N PHE A 540 -17.32 30.12 -2.32
CA PHE A 540 -17.79 31.50 -2.38
C PHE A 540 -17.38 32.13 -3.73
N PRO A 541 -18.33 32.59 -4.56
CA PRO A 541 -18.06 33.03 -5.94
C PRO A 541 -17.10 34.23 -6.06
N ILE A 542 -17.00 35.04 -5.01
CA ILE A 542 -16.03 36.14 -4.92
C ILE A 542 -14.58 35.64 -4.99
N PHE A 543 -14.26 34.49 -4.37
CA PHE A 543 -12.91 33.96 -4.35
C PHE A 543 -12.50 33.29 -5.67
N THR A 544 -13.46 32.74 -6.41
CA THR A 544 -13.21 32.09 -7.71
C THR A 544 -12.93 33.12 -8.81
N LYS A 545 -13.64 34.27 -8.83
CA LYS A 545 -13.38 35.36 -9.79
C LYS A 545 -12.02 36.06 -9.55
N LEU A 546 -11.62 36.23 -8.29
CA LEU A 546 -10.32 36.78 -7.87
C LEU A 546 -9.11 35.92 -8.28
N ALA A 547 -9.30 34.61 -8.42
CA ALA A 547 -8.25 33.69 -8.89
C ALA A 547 -8.06 33.74 -10.41
N SER A 548 -9.06 34.22 -11.16
CA SER A 548 -9.09 34.20 -12.63
C SER A 548 -8.80 35.55 -13.30
N SER A 549 -8.75 36.65 -12.55
CA SER A 549 -8.55 38.01 -13.09
C SER A 549 -7.66 38.89 -12.20
N ASN A 550 -6.98 39.89 -12.78
CA ASN A 550 -6.26 40.98 -12.08
C ASN A 550 -7.22 41.93 -11.31
N ALA A 551 -8.32 41.42 -10.76
CA ALA A 551 -9.33 42.21 -10.07
C ALA A 551 -8.82 42.68 -8.71
N THR A 552 -8.89 43.99 -8.46
CA THR A 552 -8.61 44.60 -7.17
C THR A 552 -9.84 44.40 -6.27
N ILE A 553 -9.63 43.91 -5.04
CA ILE A 553 -10.72 43.69 -4.09
C ILE A 553 -11.31 45.03 -3.65
N SER A 554 -12.63 45.15 -3.62
CA SER A 554 -13.32 46.28 -2.97
C SER A 554 -12.91 46.33 -1.49
N LEU A 555 -12.45 47.49 -1.02
CA LEU A 555 -12.01 47.70 0.36
C LEU A 555 -13.08 47.29 1.40
N LYS A 556 -14.35 47.25 1.00
CA LYS A 556 -15.50 46.84 1.82
C LYS A 556 -15.57 45.32 2.01
N VAL A 557 -15.32 44.52 0.97
CA VAL A 557 -15.27 43.05 1.04
C VAL A 557 -14.14 42.60 1.96
N PHE A 558 -12.97 43.23 1.86
CA PHE A 558 -11.83 42.96 2.73
C PHE A 558 -12.17 43.20 4.22
N LYS A 559 -12.91 44.28 4.51
CA LYS A 559 -13.34 44.61 5.87
C LYS A 559 -14.29 43.57 6.47
N HIS A 560 -15.18 42.98 5.66
CA HIS A 560 -16.07 41.89 6.12
C HIS A 560 -15.31 40.59 6.38
N LEU A 561 -14.31 40.25 5.55
CA LEU A 561 -13.45 39.10 5.82
C LEU A 561 -12.60 39.27 7.08
N GLU A 562 -12.11 40.48 7.33
CA GLU A 562 -11.39 40.80 8.57
C GLU A 562 -12.29 40.71 9.82
N LEU A 563 -13.56 41.12 9.71
CA LEU A 563 -14.56 40.95 10.76
C LEU A 563 -14.87 39.48 11.03
N LEU A 564 -15.10 38.69 9.97
CA LEU A 564 -15.28 37.24 10.06
C LEU A 564 -14.10 36.57 10.76
N ALA A 565 -12.87 36.91 10.38
CA ALA A 565 -11.63 36.41 10.99
C ALA A 565 -11.45 36.81 12.46
N LYS A 566 -12.05 37.92 12.91
CA LYS A 566 -12.06 38.31 14.33
C LYS A 566 -13.14 37.60 15.14
N SER A 567 -14.22 37.18 14.49
CA SER A 567 -15.40 36.57 15.14
C SER A 567 -15.32 35.06 15.34
N THR A 568 -14.34 34.38 14.74
CA THR A 568 -14.16 32.93 14.80
C THR A 568 -12.74 32.54 15.18
N LYS A 569 -12.55 31.40 15.85
CA LYS A 569 -11.20 30.94 16.25
C LYS A 569 -10.38 30.43 15.06
N GLN A 570 -11.04 29.75 14.11
CA GLN A 570 -10.39 29.19 12.93
C GLN A 570 -11.31 29.28 11.70
N ILE A 571 -10.76 29.72 10.56
CA ILE A 571 -11.47 29.72 9.27
C ILE A 571 -10.89 28.63 8.37
N ILE A 572 -11.77 27.82 7.81
CA ILE A 572 -11.43 26.86 6.76
C ILE A 572 -12.06 27.33 5.45
N LEU A 573 -11.21 27.63 4.47
CA LEU A 573 -11.61 28.08 3.14
C LEU A 573 -11.50 26.93 2.16
N ASN A 574 -12.53 26.71 1.35
CA ASN A 574 -12.44 25.86 0.18
C ASN A 574 -12.51 26.72 -1.09
N THR A 575 -11.36 26.98 -1.70
CA THR A 575 -11.24 27.73 -2.96
C THR A 575 -10.38 26.94 -3.94
N PRO A 576 -10.78 26.81 -5.22
CA PRO A 576 -10.11 25.92 -6.17
C PRO A 576 -8.70 26.33 -6.65
N PHE A 577 -8.10 27.44 -6.20
CA PHE A 577 -6.74 27.85 -6.63
C PHE A 577 -5.97 28.66 -5.57
N TRP A 578 -4.63 28.66 -5.66
CA TRP A 578 -3.71 29.49 -4.86
C TRP A 578 -4.12 30.98 -4.93
N LEU A 579 -4.41 31.57 -3.77
CA LEU A 579 -4.74 33.00 -3.61
C LEU A 579 -3.57 33.88 -4.09
N PRO A 580 -3.68 34.62 -5.21
CA PRO A 580 -2.57 35.43 -5.72
C PRO A 580 -2.41 36.77 -4.98
N ASN A 581 -3.41 37.17 -4.19
CA ASN A 581 -3.45 38.47 -3.56
C ASN A 581 -2.84 38.42 -2.15
N LYS A 582 -1.67 39.08 -1.98
CA LYS A 582 -0.88 39.11 -0.75
C LYS A 582 -1.68 39.53 0.49
N ASP A 583 -2.70 40.37 0.32
CA ASP A 583 -3.49 40.90 1.44
C ASP A 583 -4.54 39.91 1.96
N ILE A 584 -5.17 39.10 1.09
CA ILE A 584 -6.05 38.00 1.56
C ILE A 584 -5.19 36.89 2.17
N GLY A 585 -4.07 36.57 1.51
CA GLY A 585 -3.09 35.63 2.03
C GLY A 585 -2.68 35.99 3.45
N SER A 586 -2.34 37.26 3.72
CA SER A 586 -1.93 37.69 5.06
C SER A 586 -3.04 37.56 6.11
N VAL A 587 -4.31 37.88 5.80
CA VAL A 587 -5.44 37.72 6.73
C VAL A 587 -5.71 36.24 7.05
N VAL A 588 -5.68 35.37 6.04
CA VAL A 588 -5.90 33.92 6.19
C VAL A 588 -4.72 33.27 6.91
N PHE A 589 -3.49 33.60 6.55
CA PHE A 589 -2.30 33.11 7.24
C PHE A 589 -2.23 33.61 8.68
N HIS A 590 -2.63 34.86 8.97
CA HIS A 590 -2.67 35.37 10.34
C HIS A 590 -3.75 34.66 11.20
N SER A 591 -4.88 34.27 10.61
CA SER A 591 -5.90 33.43 11.25
C SER A 591 -5.41 31.99 11.47
N LEU A 592 -4.72 31.38 10.49
CA LEU A 592 -4.18 30.04 10.61
C LEU A 592 -2.97 29.97 11.58
N GLU A 593 -2.12 30.99 11.62
CA GLU A 593 -1.04 31.13 12.60
C GLU A 593 -1.56 31.32 14.03
N ARG A 594 -2.74 31.93 14.21
CA ARG A 594 -3.43 31.91 15.52
C ARG A 594 -3.85 30.50 15.97
N THR A 595 -3.91 29.50 15.08
CA THR A 595 -4.53 28.19 15.35
C THR A 595 -3.59 27.00 15.52
N LYS A 596 -2.27 27.12 15.29
CA LYS A 596 -1.35 26.13 15.85
C LYS A 596 -1.20 26.41 17.34
N MET A 597 -2.18 25.95 18.12
CA MET A 597 -2.04 25.94 19.56
C MET A 597 -0.79 25.09 19.90
N PRO A 598 0.17 25.66 20.63
CA PRO A 598 1.39 24.94 20.94
C PRO A 598 1.04 23.70 21.75
N ILE A 599 1.68 22.57 21.45
CA ILE A 599 1.71 21.44 22.38
C ILE A 599 2.47 21.91 23.60
N ILE A 600 1.75 22.15 24.70
CA ILE A 600 2.34 22.61 25.95
C ILE A 600 2.65 21.38 26.79
N ILE A 601 3.92 21.26 27.20
CA ILE A 601 4.29 20.32 28.25
C ILE A 601 4.29 21.09 29.57
N ARG A 602 3.52 20.63 30.54
CA ARG A 602 3.48 21.20 31.89
C ARG A 602 3.63 20.14 32.96
N ASP A 603 4.05 20.55 34.14
CA ASP A 603 4.04 19.70 35.33
C ASP A 603 2.60 19.32 35.71
N ALA A 604 2.42 18.08 36.14
CA ALA A 604 1.20 17.63 36.77
C ALA A 604 1.06 18.24 38.17
N THR A 605 -0.18 18.55 38.52
CA THR A 605 -0.59 19.01 39.85
C THR A 605 -1.37 17.91 40.56
N VAL A 606 -1.64 18.08 41.85
CA VAL A 606 -2.46 17.15 42.63
C VAL A 606 -3.86 16.99 42.01
N ALA A 607 -4.40 18.03 41.35
CA ALA A 607 -5.69 17.97 40.68
C ALA A 607 -5.70 17.04 39.45
N ASP A 608 -4.54 16.75 38.87
CA ASP A 608 -4.41 15.93 37.67
C ASP A 608 -4.40 14.41 37.95
N ALA A 609 -4.46 14.00 39.24
CA ALA A 609 -4.39 12.59 39.64
C ALA A 609 -5.42 11.70 38.92
N THR A 610 -6.67 12.13 38.84
CA THR A 610 -7.73 11.37 38.16
C THR A 610 -7.42 11.17 36.68
N VAL A 611 -6.90 12.19 36.01
CA VAL A 611 -6.56 12.11 34.58
C VAL A 611 -5.34 11.22 34.35
N ILE A 612 -4.33 11.30 35.22
CA ILE A 612 -3.16 10.40 35.16
C ILE A 612 -3.61 8.95 35.32
N ASN A 613 -4.45 8.64 36.31
CA ASN A 613 -4.94 7.29 36.53
C ASN A 613 -5.78 6.77 35.33
N GLN A 614 -6.57 7.64 34.68
CA GLN A 614 -7.25 7.31 33.43
C GLN A 614 -6.29 6.93 32.31
N PHE A 615 -5.19 7.67 32.15
CA PHE A 615 -4.17 7.33 31.15
C PHE A 615 -3.37 6.07 31.51
N THR A 616 -3.08 5.83 32.79
CA THR A 616 -2.46 4.57 33.24
C THR A 616 -3.35 3.37 32.95
N ARG A 617 -4.69 3.50 33.08
CA ARG A 617 -5.64 2.45 32.64
C ARG A 617 -5.57 2.21 31.14
N LYS A 618 -5.51 3.27 30.34
CA LYS A 618 -5.35 3.15 28.87
C LYS A 618 -4.02 2.47 28.49
N LEU A 619 -2.95 2.76 29.21
CA LEU A 619 -1.66 2.10 29.04
C LEU A 619 -1.73 0.61 29.42
N ALA A 620 -2.38 0.26 30.52
CA ALA A 620 -2.55 -1.15 30.93
C ALA A 620 -3.33 -1.97 29.90
N VAL A 621 -4.36 -1.39 29.27
CA VAL A 621 -5.08 -2.00 28.15
C VAL A 621 -4.15 -2.22 26.96
N HIS A 622 -3.30 -1.24 26.63
CA HIS A 622 -2.33 -1.35 25.54
C HIS A 622 -1.29 -2.46 25.79
N LEU A 623 -0.87 -2.64 27.03
CA LEU A 623 0.09 -3.67 27.46
C LEU A 623 -0.55 -5.04 27.72
N SER A 624 -1.83 -5.22 27.36
CA SER A 624 -2.59 -6.46 27.62
C SER A 624 -2.55 -6.91 29.10
N ASN A 625 -2.53 -5.96 30.04
CA ASN A 625 -2.52 -6.25 31.48
C ASN A 625 -3.95 -6.18 32.05
N PRO A 626 -4.62 -7.33 32.30
CA PRO A 626 -6.04 -7.39 32.64
C PRO A 626 -6.37 -6.86 34.03
N ASN A 627 -5.37 -6.74 34.92
CA ASN A 627 -5.58 -6.31 36.30
C ASN A 627 -5.54 -4.78 36.47
N GLY A 628 -5.11 -4.03 35.43
CA GLY A 628 -5.08 -2.57 35.44
C GLY A 628 -4.26 -1.94 36.57
N PRO A 629 -4.24 -0.60 36.70
CA PRO A 629 -3.67 0.05 37.89
C PRO A 629 -4.52 -0.26 39.12
N GLN A 630 -3.86 -0.67 40.20
CA GLN A 630 -4.49 -0.96 41.51
C GLN A 630 -4.53 0.27 42.43
N THR A 631 -3.89 1.37 42.04
CA THR A 631 -3.80 2.60 42.83
C THR A 631 -5.08 3.45 42.69
N SER A 632 -5.59 3.94 43.82
CA SER A 632 -6.73 4.87 43.87
C SER A 632 -6.31 6.29 43.48
N ASP A 633 -7.28 7.12 43.06
CA ASP A 633 -7.00 8.53 42.78
C ASP A 633 -6.51 9.27 44.03
N GLU A 634 -7.05 8.94 45.21
CA GLU A 634 -6.64 9.49 46.50
C GLU A 634 -5.18 9.19 46.81
N THR A 635 -4.75 7.94 46.65
CA THR A 635 -3.34 7.55 46.86
C THR A 635 -2.42 8.25 45.87
N LEU A 636 -2.84 8.39 44.61
CA LEU A 636 -2.05 9.10 43.61
C LEU A 636 -1.95 10.60 43.91
N ARG A 637 -3.00 11.23 44.46
CA ARG A 637 -2.95 12.62 44.94
C ARG A 637 -1.89 12.80 46.02
N GLU A 638 -1.82 11.88 46.99
CA GLU A 638 -0.81 11.90 48.05
C GLU A 638 0.60 11.78 47.47
N PHE A 639 0.82 10.86 46.52
CA PHE A 639 2.11 10.66 45.87
C PHE A 639 2.56 11.82 44.96
N LEU A 640 1.62 12.54 44.35
CA LEU A 640 1.91 13.78 43.63
C LEU A 640 2.21 14.93 44.60
N ALA A 641 1.47 15.02 45.71
CA ALA A 641 1.64 16.08 46.72
C ALA A 641 3.00 16.00 47.42
N ASN A 642 3.42 14.80 47.81
CA ASN A 642 4.71 14.56 48.46
C ASN A 642 5.87 14.38 47.45
N LYS A 643 5.58 14.41 46.14
CA LYS A 643 6.52 14.23 45.03
C LYS A 643 7.24 12.87 45.01
N THR A 644 6.63 11.84 45.60
CA THR A 644 7.07 10.44 45.46
C THR A 644 7.01 10.02 43.99
N ILE A 645 5.97 10.43 43.28
CA ILE A 645 5.88 10.35 41.82
C ILE A 645 5.67 11.73 41.24
N ARG A 646 6.20 11.97 40.05
CA ARG A 646 6.01 13.20 39.27
C ARG A 646 5.50 12.84 37.90
N ALA A 647 4.80 13.75 37.26
CA ALA A 647 4.38 13.56 35.89
C ALA A 647 4.44 14.86 35.09
N PHE A 648 4.73 14.73 33.81
CA PHE A 648 4.50 15.77 32.81
C PHE A 648 3.26 15.43 32.01
N LEU A 649 2.48 16.46 31.69
CA LEU A 649 1.26 16.36 30.90
C LEU A 649 1.45 17.11 29.59
N ALA A 650 1.10 16.45 28.49
CA ALA A 650 1.01 17.08 27.19
C ALA A 650 -0.40 17.62 26.98
N VAL A 651 -0.51 18.93 26.81
CA VAL A 651 -1.77 19.63 26.56
C VAL A 651 -1.80 20.06 25.10
N LEU A 652 -2.86 19.64 24.40
CA LEU A 652 -3.19 20.04 23.03
C LEU A 652 -4.67 20.43 23.01
N ASP A 653 -4.97 21.62 22.51
CA ASP A 653 -6.34 22.17 22.45
C ASP A 653 -7.07 22.14 23.81
N ASP A 654 -6.38 22.60 24.86
CA ASP A 654 -6.84 22.60 26.27
C ASP A 654 -7.20 21.21 26.84
N ARG A 655 -6.82 20.13 26.15
CA ARG A 655 -7.01 18.75 26.60
C ARG A 655 -5.68 18.10 26.90
N ILE A 656 -5.64 17.32 27.98
CA ILE A 656 -4.49 16.46 28.27
C ILE A 656 -4.58 15.27 27.31
N VAL A 657 -3.55 15.07 26.49
CA VAL A 657 -3.52 14.05 25.42
C VAL A 657 -2.37 13.05 25.58
N GLY A 658 -1.55 13.21 26.60
CA GLY A 658 -0.49 12.28 26.95
C GLY A 658 0.14 12.63 28.29
N TYR A 659 0.81 11.66 28.89
CA TYR A 659 1.56 11.85 30.12
C TYR A 659 2.88 11.07 30.12
N LEU A 660 3.81 11.54 30.94
CA LEU A 660 5.03 10.84 31.29
C LEU A 660 5.15 10.87 32.81
N ALA A 661 5.17 9.72 33.47
CA ALA A 661 5.38 9.61 34.91
C ALA A 661 6.82 9.17 35.22
N TYR A 662 7.41 9.74 36.25
CA TYR A 662 8.78 9.48 36.65
C TYR A 662 9.00 9.74 38.15
N TYR A 663 10.05 9.15 38.70
CA TYR A 663 10.54 9.43 40.04
C TYR A 663 12.06 9.46 40.05
N THR A 664 12.64 9.93 41.15
CA THR A 664 14.09 10.01 41.32
C THR A 664 14.56 8.89 42.22
N ALA A 665 15.63 8.20 41.81
CA ALA A 665 16.22 7.10 42.55
C ALA A 665 17.74 7.29 42.68
N TYR A 666 18.37 6.47 43.53
CA TYR A 666 19.80 6.56 43.80
C TYR A 666 20.48 5.21 43.62
N SER A 667 21.57 5.20 42.86
CA SER A 667 22.48 4.05 42.81
C SER A 667 23.66 4.36 43.71
N THR A 668 23.92 3.51 44.70
CA THR A 668 25.10 3.64 45.57
C THR A 668 26.42 3.59 44.79
N TRP A 669 26.42 3.05 43.57
CA TRP A 669 27.60 2.93 42.71
C TRP A 669 27.70 4.04 41.67
N LYS A 670 26.56 4.50 41.13
CA LYS A 670 26.52 5.39 39.95
C LYS A 670 25.82 6.74 40.23
N GLY A 671 25.47 7.01 41.49
CA GLY A 671 24.83 8.26 41.93
C GLY A 671 23.34 8.36 41.59
N PRO A 672 22.75 9.58 41.70
CA PRO A 672 21.33 9.82 41.47
C PRO A 672 20.96 9.64 39.99
N PHE A 673 19.75 9.15 39.74
CA PHE A 673 19.19 8.99 38.40
C PHE A 673 17.68 9.19 38.41
N VAL A 674 17.12 9.43 37.23
CA VAL A 674 15.66 9.49 37.04
C VAL A 674 15.18 8.12 36.56
N MET A 675 14.15 7.58 37.18
CA MET A 675 13.41 6.44 36.65
C MET A 675 12.14 6.96 35.97
N MET A 676 12.02 6.75 34.67
CA MET A 676 10.77 6.96 33.95
C MET A 676 9.95 5.68 34.07
N GLU A 677 8.80 5.80 34.72
CA GLU A 677 7.86 4.71 35.00
C GLU A 677 6.99 4.45 33.77
N ASP A 678 6.26 5.49 33.34
CA ASP A 678 5.31 5.40 32.25
C ASP A 678 5.53 6.50 31.22
N LEU A 679 5.30 6.16 29.96
CA LEU A 679 5.09 7.12 28.87
C LEU A 679 3.90 6.65 28.04
N TYR A 680 2.86 7.48 27.97
CA TYR A 680 1.70 7.18 27.14
C TYR A 680 1.20 8.43 26.41
N VAL A 681 0.84 8.24 25.15
CA VAL A 681 0.18 9.24 24.31
C VAL A 681 -1.09 8.60 23.75
N ASP A 682 -2.20 9.34 23.84
CA ASP A 682 -3.49 8.91 23.34
C ASP A 682 -3.38 8.50 21.86
N SER A 683 -4.01 7.38 21.49
CA SER A 683 -3.87 6.77 20.16
C SER A 683 -4.19 7.74 19.04
N ASN A 684 -5.17 8.63 19.28
CA ASN A 684 -5.75 9.53 18.29
C ASN A 684 -4.84 10.72 17.94
N VAL A 685 -3.77 10.95 18.72
CA VAL A 685 -2.81 12.05 18.50
C VAL A 685 -1.36 11.56 18.33
N ARG A 686 -1.17 10.24 18.15
CA ARG A 686 0.15 9.68 17.84
C ARG A 686 0.65 10.18 16.48
N GLY A 687 1.97 10.20 16.28
CA GLY A 687 2.60 10.77 15.08
C GLY A 687 2.86 12.28 15.14
N GLN A 688 2.23 13.02 16.05
CA GLN A 688 2.43 14.48 16.22
C GLN A 688 3.65 14.87 17.08
N LYS A 689 4.62 13.95 17.25
CA LYS A 689 5.83 14.13 18.08
C LYS A 689 5.57 14.46 19.56
N ILE A 690 4.37 14.21 20.11
CA ILE A 690 4.05 14.48 21.52
C ILE A 690 4.93 13.66 22.48
N GLY A 691 5.07 12.35 22.24
CA GLY A 691 5.94 11.49 23.06
C GLY A 691 7.42 11.91 23.00
N GLN A 692 7.88 12.42 21.85
CA GLN A 692 9.22 12.99 21.71
C GLN A 692 9.38 14.25 22.56
N ARG A 693 8.37 15.12 22.58
CA ARG A 693 8.38 16.35 23.39
C ARG A 693 8.39 16.04 24.89
N LEU A 694 7.59 15.07 25.33
CA LEU A 694 7.60 14.60 26.73
C LEU A 694 8.99 14.08 27.15
N LEU A 695 9.61 13.23 26.33
CA LEU A 695 10.97 12.74 26.60
C LEU A 695 12.04 13.83 26.58
N VAL A 696 11.98 14.75 25.62
CA VAL A 696 12.91 15.90 25.55
C VAL A 696 12.74 16.78 26.80
N HIS A 697 11.51 17.00 27.25
CA HIS A 697 11.23 17.76 28.46
C HIS A 697 11.78 17.05 29.71
N LEU A 698 11.61 15.73 29.82
CA LEU A 698 12.25 14.93 30.87
C LEU A 698 13.78 15.05 30.85
N GLY A 699 14.40 14.97 29.67
CA GLY A 699 15.84 15.14 29.50
C GLY A 699 16.34 16.52 29.92
N GLN A 700 15.60 17.59 29.56
CA GLN A 700 15.87 18.95 29.98
C GLN A 700 15.75 19.10 31.49
N TRP A 701 14.65 18.61 32.07
CA TRP A 701 14.42 18.63 33.52
C TRP A 701 15.52 17.87 34.27
N ALA A 702 15.88 16.67 33.82
CA ALA A 702 16.93 15.85 34.41
C ALA A 702 18.28 16.58 34.41
N LYS A 703 18.65 17.20 33.28
CA LYS A 703 19.90 17.96 33.15
C LYS A 703 19.92 19.19 34.07
N THR A 704 18.83 19.95 34.11
CA THR A 704 18.69 21.12 34.98
C THR A 704 18.77 20.75 36.46
N ASN A 705 18.31 19.55 36.84
CA ASN A 705 18.37 19.04 38.21
C ASN A 705 19.62 18.16 38.48
N ASN A 706 20.67 18.26 37.66
CA ASN A 706 21.95 17.55 37.82
C ASN A 706 21.88 16.01 37.80
N PHE A 707 20.84 15.44 37.19
CA PHE A 707 20.78 14.01 36.92
C PHE A 707 21.58 13.67 35.67
N LYS A 708 22.44 12.65 35.76
CA LYS A 708 23.30 12.21 34.65
C LYS A 708 22.70 11.06 33.85
N ARG A 709 21.61 10.45 34.34
CA ARG A 709 21.06 9.20 33.81
C ARG A 709 19.54 9.19 33.94
N ILE A 710 18.88 8.72 32.90
CA ILE A 710 17.47 8.33 32.89
C ILE A 710 17.43 6.82 32.63
N LYS A 711 16.65 6.09 33.41
CA LYS A 711 16.38 4.66 33.24
C LYS A 711 14.88 4.44 33.04
N PHE A 712 14.54 3.36 32.36
CA PHE A 712 13.16 2.90 32.15
C PHE A 712 13.19 1.44 31.71
N GLU A 713 12.03 0.81 31.80
CA GLU A 713 11.79 -0.55 31.35
C GLU A 713 10.93 -0.52 30.09
N CYS A 714 11.18 -1.47 29.19
CA CYS A 714 10.45 -1.64 27.94
C CYS A 714 10.42 -3.13 27.63
N SER A 715 9.30 -3.62 27.10
CA SER A 715 9.23 -5.01 26.62
C SER A 715 10.22 -5.22 25.48
N GLU A 716 10.99 -6.31 25.54
CA GLU A 716 11.87 -6.72 24.44
C GLU A 716 11.08 -7.19 23.20
N GLU A 717 9.81 -7.53 23.37
CA GLU A 717 8.90 -7.98 22.30
C GLU A 717 8.25 -6.81 21.52
N ASP A 718 8.34 -5.56 22.02
CA ASP A 718 7.79 -4.36 21.37
C ASP A 718 8.88 -3.63 20.54
N GLU A 719 9.08 -4.12 19.31
CA GLU A 719 10.08 -3.58 18.38
C GLU A 719 9.88 -2.09 18.05
N ASP A 720 8.63 -1.62 17.98
CA ASP A 720 8.32 -0.25 17.57
C ASP A 720 8.67 0.75 18.68
N THR A 721 8.37 0.39 19.93
CA THR A 721 8.79 1.16 21.11
C THR A 721 10.32 1.15 21.26
N MET A 722 10.98 0.02 21.02
CA MET A 722 12.44 -0.07 21.00
C MET A 722 13.07 0.83 19.92
N LYS A 723 12.52 0.84 18.69
CA LYS A 723 12.96 1.73 17.61
C LYS A 723 12.76 3.21 17.99
N PHE A 724 11.70 3.54 18.71
CA PHE A 724 11.44 4.89 19.21
C PHE A 724 12.52 5.35 20.20
N TYR A 725 12.85 4.55 21.22
CA TYR A 725 13.86 4.92 22.22
C TYR A 725 15.28 4.96 21.66
N ARG A 726 15.63 4.09 20.70
CA ARG A 726 16.94 4.12 20.02
C ARG A 726 17.21 5.45 19.30
N LYS A 727 16.18 6.17 18.84
CA LYS A 727 16.34 7.52 18.25
C LYS A 727 16.89 8.55 19.24
N PHE A 728 16.75 8.30 20.54
CA PHE A 728 17.28 9.13 21.62
C PHE A 728 18.59 8.59 22.21
N ASN A 729 19.29 7.71 21.47
CA ASN A 729 20.50 7.01 21.92
C ASN A 729 20.31 6.21 23.21
N ALA A 730 19.10 5.73 23.49
CA ALA A 730 18.89 4.77 24.56
C ALA A 730 19.54 3.43 24.20
N THR A 731 20.42 2.94 25.06
CA THR A 731 21.10 1.66 24.91
C THR A 731 20.51 0.66 25.91
N PRO A 732 20.17 -0.58 25.49
CA PRO A 732 19.85 -1.64 26.43
C PRO A 732 21.05 -1.86 27.35
N VAL A 733 20.78 -2.23 28.61
CA VAL A 733 21.85 -2.55 29.56
C VAL A 733 22.15 -4.05 29.42
N ASP A 734 23.14 -4.39 28.59
CA ASP A 734 23.54 -5.78 28.37
C ASP A 734 23.94 -6.44 29.69
N HIS A 735 23.31 -7.57 30.02
CA HIS A 735 23.62 -8.46 31.14
C HIS A 735 23.85 -7.77 32.49
N VAL A 736 22.75 -7.48 33.19
CA VAL A 736 22.78 -7.30 34.63
C VAL A 736 22.60 -8.69 35.27
N PRO A 737 23.57 -9.25 36.03
CA PRO A 737 23.45 -10.57 36.65
C PRO A 737 22.53 -10.59 37.88
N PHE A 738 21.61 -9.64 37.97
CA PHE A 738 20.66 -9.49 39.08
C PHE A 738 19.26 -9.79 38.56
N ALA A 739 18.54 -10.68 39.24
CA ALA A 739 17.12 -10.88 39.00
C ALA A 739 16.32 -9.95 39.92
N ASP A 740 15.20 -9.43 39.41
CA ASP A 740 14.27 -8.64 40.21
C ASP A 740 13.42 -9.57 41.09
N TYR A 741 13.61 -9.47 42.40
CA TYR A 741 12.83 -10.20 43.41
C TYR A 741 11.83 -9.28 44.09
N HIS A 742 10.59 -9.75 44.25
CA HIS A 742 9.54 -9.02 44.95
C HIS A 742 9.00 -9.81 46.13
N ILE A 743 8.86 -9.16 47.28
CA ILE A 743 8.09 -9.65 48.44
C ILE A 743 6.82 -8.81 48.52
N LYS A 744 5.65 -9.43 48.33
CA LYS A 744 4.35 -8.75 48.24
C LYS A 744 3.36 -9.32 49.26
N ASP A 745 2.35 -8.52 49.61
CA ASP A 745 1.18 -8.91 50.40
C ASP A 745 1.54 -9.74 51.66
N HIS A 746 0.91 -10.90 51.83
CA HIS A 746 1.11 -11.79 52.99
C HIS A 746 2.59 -12.17 53.24
N ALA A 747 3.43 -12.25 52.20
CA ALA A 747 4.85 -12.52 52.38
C ALA A 747 5.61 -11.33 53.00
N LEU A 748 5.17 -10.11 52.70
CA LEU A 748 5.70 -8.88 53.31
C LEU A 748 5.26 -8.77 54.77
N ASP A 749 4.00 -9.07 55.07
CA ASP A 749 3.50 -9.10 56.45
C ASP A 749 4.25 -10.15 57.30
N LYS A 750 4.46 -11.34 56.72
CA LYS A 750 5.25 -12.39 57.37
C LYS A 750 6.68 -11.95 57.63
N LEU A 751 7.32 -11.25 56.69
CA LEU A 751 8.67 -10.70 56.88
C LEU A 751 8.68 -9.68 58.03
N ALA A 752 7.70 -8.78 58.07
CA ALA A 752 7.59 -7.76 59.11
C ALA A 752 7.41 -8.34 60.53
N HIS A 753 6.75 -9.50 60.64
CA HIS A 753 6.51 -10.20 61.91
C HIS A 753 7.53 -11.31 62.22
N THR A 754 8.59 -11.45 61.43
CA THR A 754 9.63 -12.45 61.69
C THR A 754 10.51 -12.01 62.86
N THR A 755 10.37 -12.69 64.00
CA THR A 755 11.24 -12.47 65.18
C THR A 755 12.42 -13.45 65.17
N PHE A 756 13.64 -12.94 65.31
CA PHE A 756 14.84 -13.77 65.42
C PHE A 756 15.02 -14.25 66.87
N ASN A 757 15.11 -15.57 67.08
CA ASN A 757 15.40 -16.14 68.39
C ASN A 757 16.90 -16.03 68.68
N THR A 758 17.28 -15.17 69.63
CA THR A 758 18.68 -14.85 69.96
C THR A 758 19.44 -16.00 70.64
N SER A 759 18.80 -17.13 70.93
CA SER A 759 19.43 -18.30 71.56
C SER A 759 20.11 -19.28 70.59
N LYS A 760 20.15 -18.98 69.30
CA LYS A 760 20.88 -19.74 68.26
C LYS A 760 21.59 -18.83 67.25
N MET A 761 22.25 -17.78 67.75
CA MET A 761 23.28 -17.07 67.00
C MET A 761 24.65 -17.41 67.57
#